data_AF-A0A349FWB9-F1
#
_entry.id   AF-A0A349FWB9-F1
#
_cell.length_a   1.000
_cell.length_b   1.000
_cell.length_c   1.000
_cell.angle_alpha   90.00
_cell.angle_beta   90.00
_cell.angle_gamma   90.00
#
_symmetry.space_group_name_H-M   'P 1'
#
loop_
_entity.id
_entity.type
_entity.pdbx_description
1 polymer ?
#
loop_
_entity_poly.entity_id
_entity_poly.type
_entity_poly.pdbx_seq_one_letter_code
_entity_poly.pdbx_strand_id
1 'polypeptide(L)'
;MKSCTSLLVVWVIIGIIAFFFFPKGIEAYYFFSDHFNSTYDSSWTISPEATGSAKIVSDSFLRLSPINSKKFPYLWKELPMVDKIEIEFKFRFTGTPNFGAGFVLSDKLLPYGITREVAWEDVVFIIWPKQVSGFTVNTVICPNTAPSCIPNHFNSGVFNGLSNEWYTLKMQKDGNKYYLYVDGIKVYESSISERQIRYIWLGNPEFTNGVAWPTIDIDYIKISELSNTSPTILIPGLGASWDMGAILSGTDGNNWTVPSFVKEYNGLISSFINTKDPNDTDRNLYIFPYDWRKPLSVLAERLKVYIDTNISTGEKVNLVGHSMGGLVARAYTQTYGTSKINKIITVGSPNKGVTEAYGVWEGATIWNDVWWAKMALELTTHFGANVGESNVQTVQRLVPSLRDLLPVYDFIKKDALVIPWSTLSQKNLYLGTLNQNVSQINSLTTAIYSKDIETNKIVKVIAPSEEDLALQRWVDGKPISDPFETADGDGTITEDSAKGTFSNILRGSGWHGELVTKNDNIQKIFGVLGLDQTKIISGNNDGRKNALVVVLRSPGKLEVCNIEVTKCNDQLGLYFPDYKLFMLPGYDNEELMIRVFEDGNKGTYKLHIGNIGDTSDWNIFDGNIVSNDQHDYYIVKSNGKNLSIQSSPANKEQCKKDRWKVMYDYFGFRNQGECVSYVERNERASSRFFWWI
;
A
#
# COMPACT_ATOMS: atom_id res chain seq x y z
N MET A 1 21.62 25.96 44.26
CA MET A 1 21.40 25.96 42.80
C MET A 1 22.07 24.70 42.26
N LYS A 2 21.55 23.46 42.33
CA LYS A 2 20.25 22.86 41.96
C LYS A 2 19.78 23.22 40.54
N SER A 3 19.64 22.18 39.72
CA SER A 3 19.07 22.11 38.35
C SER A 3 20.05 22.25 37.18
N CYS A 4 20.70 21.15 36.75
CA CYS A 4 20.88 20.83 35.31
C CYS A 4 21.51 19.44 35.02
N THR A 5 21.53 18.50 35.97
CA THR A 5 22.11 17.15 35.77
C THR A 5 21.10 16.01 35.81
N SER A 6 19.80 16.31 35.85
CA SER A 6 18.72 15.31 35.96
C SER A 6 17.94 15.04 34.67
N LEU A 7 18.25 15.69 33.53
CA LEU A 7 17.56 15.40 32.26
C LEU A 7 18.31 14.42 31.34
N LEU A 8 19.64 14.30 31.44
CA LEU A 8 20.40 13.41 30.53
C LEU A 8 20.34 11.93 30.92
N VAL A 9 20.11 11.61 32.20
CA VAL A 9 20.00 10.22 32.69
C VAL A 9 18.61 9.63 32.44
N VAL A 10 17.58 10.47 32.22
CA VAL A 10 16.22 10.01 31.94
C VAL A 10 16.06 9.57 30.47
N TRP A 11 16.76 10.19 29.52
CA TRP A 11 16.66 9.79 28.10
C TRP A 11 17.50 8.57 27.73
N VAL A 12 18.61 8.31 28.43
CA VAL A 12 19.42 7.09 28.20
C VAL A 12 18.78 5.86 28.86
N ILE A 13 18.02 6.03 29.95
CA ILE A 13 17.23 4.94 30.54
C ILE A 13 15.95 4.67 29.70
N ILE A 14 15.34 5.68 29.08
CA ILE A 14 14.19 5.47 28.17
C ILE A 14 14.65 4.84 26.83
N GLY A 15 15.85 5.16 26.33
CA GLY A 15 16.42 4.55 25.13
C GLY A 15 16.90 3.10 25.30
N ILE A 16 17.27 2.69 26.53
CA ILE A 16 17.69 1.30 26.84
C ILE A 16 16.51 0.43 27.32
N ILE A 17 15.43 1.03 27.82
CA ILE A 17 14.17 0.31 28.08
C ILE A 17 13.39 0.03 26.78
N ALA A 18 13.61 0.81 25.72
CA ALA A 18 13.03 0.57 24.39
C ALA A 18 13.60 -0.66 23.65
N PHE A 19 14.65 -1.30 24.18
CA PHE A 19 15.25 -2.51 23.60
C PHE A 19 14.84 -3.82 24.30
N PHE A 20 13.98 -3.78 25.33
CA PHE A 20 13.57 -4.98 26.08
C PHE A 20 12.07 -5.14 26.32
N PHE A 21 11.21 -4.34 25.69
CA PHE A 21 9.78 -4.59 25.66
C PHE A 21 9.31 -4.87 24.24
N PHE A 22 9.63 -6.06 23.73
CA PHE A 22 8.66 -6.76 22.90
C PHE A 22 7.41 -6.93 23.78
N PRO A 23 6.25 -6.32 23.46
CA PRO A 23 5.03 -6.75 24.11
C PRO A 23 4.88 -8.24 23.79
N LYS A 24 4.94 -9.06 24.84
CA LYS A 24 4.40 -10.42 24.79
C LYS A 24 3.02 -10.35 24.15
N GLY A 25 2.80 -11.26 23.21
CA GLY A 25 1.66 -11.30 22.30
C GLY A 25 0.37 -10.88 22.98
N ILE A 26 -0.24 -9.84 22.43
CA ILE A 26 -1.67 -9.65 22.56
C ILE A 26 -2.24 -10.62 21.54
N GLU A 27 -3.08 -11.53 22.02
CA GLU A 27 -3.69 -12.63 21.28
C GLU A 27 -4.81 -12.12 20.38
N ALA A 28 -5.16 -12.87 19.34
CA ALA A 28 -6.38 -12.58 18.60
C ALA A 28 -7.50 -12.83 19.55
N TYR A 29 -8.64 -12.31 19.16
CA TYR A 29 -9.87 -13.00 19.45
C TYR A 29 -9.99 -14.29 18.62
N TYR A 30 -8.97 -15.15 18.71
CA TYR A 30 -9.15 -16.58 18.60
C TYR A 30 -9.82 -16.98 19.90
N PHE A 31 -10.96 -17.64 19.78
CA PHE A 31 -11.40 -18.44 20.92
C PHE A 31 -10.37 -19.52 21.24
N PHE A 32 -9.62 -19.96 20.22
CA PHE A 32 -8.55 -20.94 20.34
C PHE A 32 -7.69 -21.04 19.07
N SER A 33 -6.38 -21.27 19.22
CA SER A 33 -5.50 -21.68 18.13
C SER A 33 -4.43 -22.65 18.65
N ASP A 34 -4.15 -23.72 17.92
CA ASP A 34 -3.06 -24.66 18.21
C ASP A 34 -2.38 -25.09 16.91
N HIS A 35 -1.06 -24.84 16.84
CA HIS A 35 -0.22 -25.16 15.68
C HIS A 35 0.63 -26.42 15.92
N PHE A 36 0.51 -27.08 17.08
CA PHE A 36 1.20 -28.34 17.38
C PHE A 36 2.72 -28.31 17.16
N ASN A 37 3.37 -27.16 17.38
CA ASN A 37 4.80 -26.95 17.14
C ASN A 37 5.71 -27.45 18.27
N SER A 38 5.19 -27.86 19.44
CA SER A 38 6.05 -28.36 20.54
C SER A 38 5.29 -29.21 21.57
N THR A 39 4.23 -28.65 22.15
CA THR A 39 3.35 -29.33 23.12
C THR A 39 1.88 -29.00 22.81
N TYR A 40 0.96 -29.86 23.24
CA TYR A 40 -0.46 -29.55 23.19
C TYR A 40 -0.76 -28.30 24.00
N ASP A 41 -1.68 -27.48 23.49
CA ASP A 41 -2.31 -26.49 24.34
C ASP A 41 -3.01 -27.19 25.52
N SER A 42 -2.78 -26.69 26.75
CA SER A 42 -3.34 -27.28 27.98
C SER A 42 -4.87 -27.32 28.05
N SER A 43 -5.54 -26.58 27.15
CA SER A 43 -7.00 -26.53 27.05
C SER A 43 -7.61 -27.67 26.24
N TRP A 44 -6.80 -28.53 25.61
CA TRP A 44 -7.28 -29.82 25.10
C TRP A 44 -7.57 -30.77 26.25
N THR A 45 -8.73 -31.43 26.21
CA THR A 45 -9.00 -32.55 27.12
C THR A 45 -8.65 -33.85 26.42
N ILE A 46 -7.73 -34.59 27.02
CA ILE A 46 -7.32 -35.93 26.57
C ILE A 46 -8.00 -36.95 27.47
N SER A 47 -8.71 -37.92 26.89
CA SER A 47 -9.30 -39.00 27.70
C SER A 47 -8.19 -39.86 28.32
N PRO A 48 -8.09 -39.99 29.67
CA PRO A 48 -6.99 -40.72 30.33
C PRO A 48 -6.97 -42.22 30.00
N GLU A 49 -8.13 -42.76 29.62
CA GLU A 49 -8.34 -44.16 29.29
C GLU A 49 -8.19 -44.45 27.79
N ALA A 50 -8.01 -43.40 26.97
CA ALA A 50 -7.76 -43.55 25.55
C ALA A 50 -6.42 -44.22 25.30
N THR A 51 -6.45 -45.41 24.69
CA THR A 51 -5.21 -46.09 24.29
C THR A 51 -5.01 -45.92 22.80
N GLY A 52 -3.83 -45.46 22.42
CA GLY A 52 -3.50 -44.96 21.09
C GLY A 52 -2.33 -43.98 21.23
N SER A 53 -1.78 -43.49 20.12
CA SER A 53 -0.67 -42.54 20.14
C SER A 53 -1.14 -41.19 19.63
N ALA A 54 -1.18 -40.19 20.51
CA ALA A 54 -1.20 -38.79 20.12
C ALA A 54 0.20 -38.22 20.36
N LYS A 55 0.91 -37.81 19.30
CA LYS A 55 2.27 -37.25 19.40
C LYS A 55 2.47 -36.10 18.43
N ILE A 56 3.16 -35.06 18.88
CA ILE A 56 3.72 -34.06 17.98
C ILE A 56 4.92 -34.67 17.26
N VAL A 57 4.93 -34.55 15.93
CA VAL A 57 6.00 -35.09 15.08
C VAL A 57 6.87 -33.95 14.61
N SER A 58 8.15 -33.99 14.98
CA SER A 58 9.18 -33.05 14.52
C SER A 58 8.77 -31.58 14.66
N ASP A 59 8.09 -31.22 15.74
CA ASP A 59 7.68 -29.84 16.04
C ASP A 59 6.85 -29.19 14.91
N SER A 60 6.09 -30.00 14.16
CA SER A 60 5.41 -29.54 12.94
C SER A 60 3.92 -29.88 12.85
N PHE A 61 3.46 -30.99 13.45
CA PHE A 61 2.05 -31.39 13.39
C PHE A 61 1.73 -32.44 14.46
N LEU A 62 0.46 -32.51 14.86
CA LEU A 62 -0.08 -33.58 15.71
C LEU A 62 -0.40 -34.83 14.88
N ARG A 63 0.14 -35.97 15.29
CA ARG A 63 -0.18 -37.29 14.75
C ARG A 63 -1.01 -38.10 15.74
N LEU A 64 -2.22 -38.50 15.32
CA LEU A 64 -3.08 -39.47 16.01
C LEU A 64 -3.00 -40.80 15.29
N SER A 65 -2.51 -41.86 15.95
CA SER A 65 -2.40 -43.20 15.37
C SER A 65 -2.91 -44.30 16.33
N PRO A 66 -3.42 -45.42 15.80
CA PRO A 66 -3.79 -46.56 16.62
C PRO A 66 -2.53 -47.28 17.11
N ILE A 67 -2.52 -47.74 18.37
CA ILE A 67 -1.44 -48.61 18.90
C ILE A 67 -1.86 -50.10 18.82
N ASN A 68 -3.16 -50.40 18.87
CA ASN A 68 -3.75 -51.71 18.61
C ASN A 68 -5.13 -51.55 17.93
N SER A 69 -5.68 -52.61 17.33
CA SER A 69 -6.87 -52.54 16.46
C SER A 69 -8.22 -52.26 17.16
N LYS A 70 -8.23 -52.01 18.47
CA LYS A 70 -9.46 -51.88 19.27
C LYS A 70 -9.66 -50.53 19.93
N LYS A 71 -8.64 -49.65 19.94
CA LYS A 71 -8.66 -48.39 20.68
C LYS A 71 -7.88 -47.31 19.91
N PHE A 72 -8.39 -46.07 19.95
CA PHE A 72 -7.84 -44.91 19.24
C PHE A 72 -7.70 -43.72 20.20
N PRO A 73 -6.78 -42.75 19.97
CA PRO A 73 -6.75 -41.51 20.74
C PRO A 73 -8.09 -40.78 20.65
N TYR A 74 -8.52 -40.16 21.75
CA TYR A 74 -9.71 -39.32 21.78
C TYR A 74 -9.40 -38.03 22.52
N LEU A 75 -9.34 -36.94 21.77
CA LEU A 75 -9.13 -35.59 22.26
C LEU A 75 -10.35 -34.77 21.92
N TRP A 76 -10.73 -33.85 22.79
CA TRP A 76 -11.85 -32.97 22.51
C TRP A 76 -11.64 -31.59 23.13
N LYS A 77 -12.41 -30.65 22.59
CA LYS A 77 -12.46 -29.28 23.07
C LYS A 77 -13.88 -28.73 22.98
N GLU A 78 -14.30 -28.01 24.01
CA GLU A 78 -15.54 -27.24 24.01
C GLU A 78 -15.35 -25.89 23.30
N LEU A 79 -16.33 -25.51 22.49
CA LEU A 79 -16.38 -24.27 21.72
C LEU A 79 -17.25 -23.24 22.44
N PRO A 80 -16.94 -21.95 22.29
CA PRO A 80 -17.80 -20.89 22.80
C PRO A 80 -19.10 -20.80 22.00
N MET A 81 -20.19 -20.47 22.70
CA MET A 81 -21.48 -20.24 22.07
C MET A 81 -21.57 -18.82 21.54
N VAL A 82 -21.31 -18.68 20.24
CA VAL A 82 -21.46 -17.41 19.51
C VAL A 82 -22.28 -17.60 18.24
N ASP A 83 -22.94 -16.54 17.81
CA ASP A 83 -23.74 -16.55 16.58
C ASP A 83 -22.87 -16.72 15.33
N LYS A 84 -21.61 -16.31 15.42
CA LYS A 84 -20.64 -16.23 14.34
C LYS A 84 -19.34 -16.90 14.72
N ILE A 85 -19.06 -18.07 14.14
CA ILE A 85 -17.83 -18.81 14.45
C ILE A 85 -17.22 -19.38 13.18
N GLU A 86 -15.91 -19.30 13.08
CA GLU A 86 -15.10 -19.94 12.06
C GLU A 86 -14.20 -20.98 12.73
N ILE A 87 -14.14 -22.17 12.13
CA ILE A 87 -13.31 -23.29 12.56
C ILE A 87 -12.52 -23.73 11.33
N GLU A 88 -11.21 -23.50 11.33
CA GLU A 88 -10.32 -23.90 10.25
C GLU A 88 -9.28 -24.89 10.78
N PHE A 89 -9.00 -25.92 10.02
CA PHE A 89 -7.92 -26.85 10.35
C PHE A 89 -7.35 -27.49 9.11
N LYS A 90 -6.06 -27.81 9.19
CA LYS A 90 -5.32 -28.46 8.11
C LYS A 90 -4.92 -29.86 8.52
N PHE A 91 -5.28 -30.85 7.72
CA PHE A 91 -5.13 -32.27 8.07
C PHE A 91 -4.82 -33.15 6.87
N ARG A 92 -4.38 -34.38 7.14
CA ARG A 92 -4.34 -35.49 6.18
C ARG A 92 -4.55 -36.84 6.87
N PHE A 93 -5.02 -37.82 6.11
CA PHE A 93 -5.01 -39.21 6.55
C PHE A 93 -3.79 -39.94 5.99
N THR A 94 -3.14 -40.76 6.82
CA THR A 94 -2.02 -41.63 6.43
C THR A 94 -2.28 -43.08 6.89
N GLY A 95 -1.75 -44.07 6.17
CA GLY A 95 -2.02 -45.50 6.42
C GLY A 95 -3.25 -46.04 5.67
N THR A 96 -3.67 -47.27 5.98
CA THR A 96 -4.78 -47.97 5.30
C THR A 96 -6.13 -47.55 5.89
N PRO A 97 -6.94 -46.69 5.24
CA PRO A 97 -8.04 -45.99 5.88
C PRO A 97 -9.34 -46.79 5.84
N ASN A 98 -9.51 -47.78 6.73
CA ASN A 98 -10.66 -48.69 6.63
C ASN A 98 -11.89 -48.25 7.44
N PHE A 99 -11.72 -47.47 8.51
CA PHE A 99 -12.84 -47.10 9.39
C PHE A 99 -12.50 -45.91 10.30
N GLY A 100 -13.53 -45.13 10.68
CA GLY A 100 -13.44 -44.25 11.84
C GLY A 100 -13.81 -42.78 11.66
N ALA A 101 -14.34 -42.17 12.71
CA ALA A 101 -14.48 -40.71 12.80
C ALA A 101 -13.09 -40.08 12.97
N GLY A 102 -12.60 -39.35 11.97
CA GLY A 102 -11.28 -38.72 12.06
C GLY A 102 -11.33 -37.38 12.80
N PHE A 103 -12.25 -36.54 12.39
CA PHE A 103 -12.55 -35.24 12.97
C PHE A 103 -14.06 -35.06 13.00
N VAL A 104 -14.60 -34.64 14.14
CA VAL A 104 -16.04 -34.47 14.34
C VAL A 104 -16.33 -33.09 14.91
N LEU A 105 -17.32 -32.42 14.33
CA LEU A 105 -17.98 -31.28 14.93
C LEU A 105 -19.34 -31.75 15.47
N SER A 106 -19.58 -31.57 16.75
CA SER A 106 -20.78 -32.05 17.42
C SER A 106 -21.35 -31.03 18.39
N ASP A 107 -22.65 -31.09 18.64
CA ASP A 107 -23.35 -30.42 19.74
C ASP A 107 -23.34 -31.26 21.04
N LYS A 108 -22.88 -32.51 20.94
CA LYS A 108 -22.76 -33.47 22.04
C LYS A 108 -21.29 -33.75 22.34
N LEU A 109 -21.01 -34.31 23.52
CA LEU A 109 -19.73 -34.88 23.87
C LEU A 109 -19.97 -36.33 24.30
N LEU A 110 -19.38 -37.29 23.60
CA LEU A 110 -19.50 -38.70 23.95
C LEU A 110 -18.39 -39.10 24.94
N PRO A 111 -18.70 -39.97 25.92
CA PRO A 111 -17.68 -40.56 26.77
C PRO A 111 -16.78 -41.49 25.94
N TYR A 112 -15.52 -41.63 26.34
CA TYR A 112 -14.63 -42.60 25.72
C TYR A 112 -15.02 -44.04 26.09
N GLY A 113 -14.83 -44.99 25.16
CA GLY A 113 -15.07 -46.41 25.37
C GLY A 113 -16.52 -46.84 25.18
N ILE A 114 -17.33 -46.08 24.43
CA ILE A 114 -18.69 -46.52 24.10
C ILE A 114 -18.64 -47.84 23.32
N THR A 115 -19.58 -48.72 23.63
CA THR A 115 -19.69 -50.06 23.02
C THR A 115 -20.69 -50.10 21.86
N ARG A 116 -21.19 -48.93 21.43
CA ARG A 116 -22.06 -48.74 20.27
C ARG A 116 -21.38 -47.86 19.24
N GLU A 117 -21.76 -48.03 17.98
CA GLU A 117 -21.34 -47.15 16.90
C GLU A 117 -21.77 -45.70 17.16
N VAL A 118 -20.90 -44.76 16.76
CA VAL A 118 -21.23 -43.33 16.73
C VAL A 118 -22.40 -43.15 15.76
N ALA A 119 -23.54 -42.70 16.28
CA ALA A 119 -24.75 -42.55 15.49
C ALA A 119 -24.79 -41.18 14.81
N TRP A 120 -25.57 -41.05 13.74
CA TRP A 120 -25.72 -39.78 13.00
C TRP A 120 -26.27 -38.65 13.88
N GLU A 121 -27.13 -38.96 14.84
CA GLU A 121 -27.63 -38.00 15.84
C GLU A 121 -26.55 -37.49 16.81
N ASP A 122 -25.40 -38.16 16.90
CA ASP A 122 -24.29 -37.78 17.77
C ASP A 122 -23.34 -36.76 17.12
N VAL A 123 -23.51 -36.46 15.83
CA VAL A 123 -22.59 -35.61 15.06
C VAL A 123 -23.33 -34.53 14.28
N VAL A 124 -22.68 -33.40 14.04
CA VAL A 124 -23.18 -32.36 13.14
C VAL A 124 -22.44 -32.42 11.81
N PHE A 125 -21.10 -32.46 11.86
CA PHE A 125 -20.22 -32.78 10.74
C PHE A 125 -19.23 -33.86 11.17
N ILE A 126 -18.93 -34.78 10.27
CA ILE A 126 -17.96 -35.85 10.50
C ILE A 126 -17.12 -36.07 9.26
N ILE A 127 -15.80 -36.11 9.45
CA ILE A 127 -14.84 -36.47 8.41
C ILE A 127 -14.56 -37.96 8.52
N TRP A 128 -14.93 -38.70 7.47
CA TRP A 128 -14.84 -40.14 7.41
C TRP A 128 -13.82 -40.59 6.34
N PRO A 129 -12.78 -41.36 6.67
CA PRO A 129 -11.75 -41.83 5.75
C PRO A 129 -12.31 -42.91 4.80
N LYS A 130 -11.75 -43.01 3.58
CA LYS A 130 -12.15 -44.02 2.58
C LYS A 130 -11.15 -45.17 2.47
N GLN A 131 -11.65 -46.37 2.15
CA GLN A 131 -10.86 -47.62 2.09
C GLN A 131 -9.57 -47.56 1.25
N VAL A 132 -9.51 -46.74 0.20
CA VAL A 132 -8.34 -46.65 -0.69
C VAL A 132 -7.54 -45.38 -0.41
N SER A 133 -8.15 -44.21 -0.61
CA SER A 133 -7.53 -42.91 -0.40
C SER A 133 -8.58 -41.84 -0.19
N GLY A 134 -8.19 -40.79 0.54
CA GLY A 134 -9.03 -39.63 0.81
C GLY A 134 -10.10 -39.87 1.87
N PHE A 135 -11.13 -39.04 1.82
CA PHE A 135 -12.16 -38.96 2.86
C PHE A 135 -13.47 -38.44 2.30
N THR A 136 -14.52 -38.51 3.12
CA THR A 136 -15.82 -37.89 2.87
C THR A 136 -16.12 -36.98 4.04
N VAL A 137 -16.54 -35.75 3.76
CA VAL A 137 -17.17 -34.91 4.80
C VAL A 137 -18.66 -35.20 4.74
N ASN A 138 -19.20 -35.75 5.81
CA ASN A 138 -20.63 -35.95 5.97
C ASN A 138 -21.18 -34.94 6.97
N THR A 139 -22.45 -34.63 6.84
CA THR A 139 -23.21 -33.85 7.82
C THR A 139 -24.53 -34.55 8.06
N VAL A 140 -25.33 -34.05 9.01
CA VAL A 140 -26.77 -34.40 9.11
C VAL A 140 -27.67 -33.19 8.86
N ILE A 141 -27.08 -32.02 8.63
CA ILE A 141 -27.81 -30.80 8.32
C ILE A 141 -28.16 -30.82 6.82
N CYS A 142 -29.38 -30.43 6.49
CA CYS A 142 -29.82 -30.36 5.11
C CYS A 142 -29.09 -29.26 4.33
N PRO A 143 -28.76 -29.46 3.04
CA PRO A 143 -28.27 -28.40 2.17
C PRO A 143 -29.39 -27.43 1.83
N ASN A 144 -29.05 -26.17 1.58
CA ASN A 144 -30.01 -25.15 1.14
C ASN A 144 -30.69 -25.49 -0.21
N THR A 145 -30.07 -26.36 -1.01
CA THR A 145 -30.56 -26.81 -2.32
C THR A 145 -31.56 -27.96 -2.26
N ALA A 146 -31.82 -28.55 -1.09
CA ALA A 146 -32.75 -29.67 -0.93
C ALA A 146 -33.87 -29.33 0.09
N PRO A 147 -34.91 -28.57 -0.29
CA PRO A 147 -35.96 -28.13 0.63
C PRO A 147 -36.81 -29.28 1.21
N SER A 148 -36.89 -30.41 0.50
CA SER A 148 -37.61 -31.62 0.95
C SER A 148 -36.79 -32.50 1.88
N CYS A 149 -35.56 -32.09 2.22
CA CYS A 149 -34.72 -32.81 3.16
C CYS A 149 -35.29 -32.72 4.58
N ILE A 150 -35.32 -33.85 5.28
CA ILE A 150 -35.76 -33.91 6.67
C ILE A 150 -34.61 -33.43 7.56
N PRO A 151 -34.77 -32.34 8.33
CA PRO A 151 -33.72 -31.81 9.21
C PRO A 151 -33.15 -32.90 10.13
N ASN A 152 -31.83 -32.91 10.31
CA ASN A 152 -31.09 -33.87 11.14
C ASN A 152 -31.07 -35.33 10.65
N HIS A 153 -31.63 -35.61 9.47
CA HIS A 153 -31.59 -36.94 8.83
C HIS A 153 -30.79 -36.95 7.52
N PHE A 154 -30.13 -35.84 7.17
CA PHE A 154 -29.35 -35.72 5.93
C PHE A 154 -28.01 -36.44 6.03
N ASN A 155 -27.98 -37.77 6.12
CA ASN A 155 -26.75 -38.53 6.39
C ASN A 155 -25.95 -38.78 5.09
N SER A 156 -25.46 -37.72 4.46
CA SER A 156 -24.82 -37.79 3.13
C SER A 156 -23.49 -37.04 3.05
N GLY A 157 -22.67 -37.46 2.09
CA GLY A 157 -21.35 -36.88 1.81
C GLY A 157 -21.46 -35.59 1.02
N VAL A 158 -21.14 -34.47 1.67
CA VAL A 158 -21.15 -33.12 1.06
C VAL A 158 -19.85 -32.79 0.33
N PHE A 159 -18.77 -33.51 0.63
CA PHE A 159 -17.51 -33.40 -0.08
C PHE A 159 -16.74 -34.72 -0.09
N ASN A 160 -15.98 -34.97 -1.16
CA ASN A 160 -15.17 -36.17 -1.35
C ASN A 160 -13.71 -35.78 -1.65
N GLY A 161 -12.83 -35.92 -0.67
CA GLY A 161 -11.39 -35.89 -0.90
C GLY A 161 -10.94 -37.18 -1.57
N LEU A 162 -10.05 -37.08 -2.57
CA LEU A 162 -9.63 -38.22 -3.39
C LEU A 162 -8.19 -38.69 -3.11
N SER A 163 -7.37 -37.85 -2.47
CA SER A 163 -5.96 -38.11 -2.17
C SER A 163 -5.68 -38.12 -0.67
N ASN A 164 -4.47 -38.57 -0.29
CA ASN A 164 -3.95 -38.52 1.07
C ASN A 164 -3.03 -37.30 1.31
N GLU A 165 -3.14 -36.28 0.46
CA GLU A 165 -2.44 -35.01 0.61
C GLU A 165 -3.02 -34.19 1.77
N TRP A 166 -2.37 -33.07 2.09
CA TRP A 166 -2.89 -32.10 3.05
C TRP A 166 -4.10 -31.35 2.47
N TYR A 167 -5.15 -31.23 3.26
CA TYR A 167 -6.33 -30.44 2.99
C TYR A 167 -6.54 -29.41 4.09
N THR A 168 -6.98 -28.21 3.72
CA THR A 168 -7.52 -27.23 4.66
C THR A 168 -9.04 -27.30 4.61
N LEU A 169 -9.67 -27.61 5.73
CA LEU A 169 -11.12 -27.56 5.89
C LEU A 169 -11.49 -26.39 6.80
N LYS A 170 -12.36 -25.53 6.29
CA LYS A 170 -12.91 -24.39 7.02
C LYS A 170 -14.42 -24.51 7.10
N MET A 171 -14.95 -24.59 8.32
CA MET A 171 -16.36 -24.46 8.60
C MET A 171 -16.64 -23.05 9.10
N GLN A 172 -17.69 -22.42 8.60
CA GLN A 172 -18.21 -21.16 9.10
C GLN A 172 -19.65 -21.33 9.53
N LYS A 173 -20.02 -20.70 10.64
CA LYS A 173 -21.38 -20.54 11.10
C LYS A 173 -21.70 -19.06 11.14
N ASP A 174 -22.78 -18.67 10.50
CA ASP A 174 -23.34 -17.33 10.55
C ASP A 174 -24.83 -17.42 10.89
N GLY A 175 -25.17 -17.04 12.13
CA GLY A 175 -26.49 -17.27 12.71
C GLY A 175 -26.81 -18.76 12.78
N ASN A 176 -27.86 -19.18 12.08
CA ASN A 176 -28.36 -20.56 12.05
C ASN A 176 -28.00 -21.31 10.74
N LYS A 177 -26.99 -20.82 10.00
CA LYS A 177 -26.50 -21.47 8.79
C LYS A 177 -25.04 -21.86 8.93
N TYR A 178 -24.68 -22.94 8.25
CA TYR A 178 -23.34 -23.48 8.14
C TYR A 178 -22.85 -23.44 6.71
N TYR A 179 -21.58 -23.09 6.54
CA TYR A 179 -20.86 -23.08 5.28
C TYR A 179 -19.59 -23.90 5.42
N LEU A 180 -19.26 -24.69 4.40
CA LEU A 180 -18.05 -25.51 4.38
C LEU A 180 -17.20 -25.12 3.19
N TYR A 181 -15.91 -24.91 3.44
CA TYR A 181 -14.89 -24.67 2.44
C TYR A 181 -13.81 -25.74 2.56
N VAL A 182 -13.33 -26.22 1.42
CA VAL A 182 -12.16 -27.10 1.33
C VAL A 182 -11.17 -26.44 0.38
N ASP A 183 -9.94 -26.24 0.87
CA ASP A 183 -8.86 -25.53 0.17
C ASP A 183 -9.31 -24.18 -0.41
N GLY A 184 -10.12 -23.45 0.38
CA GLY A 184 -10.68 -22.15 0.03
C GLY A 184 -11.96 -22.19 -0.83
N ILE A 185 -12.35 -23.34 -1.37
CA ILE A 185 -13.52 -23.48 -2.25
C ILE A 185 -14.76 -23.81 -1.41
N LYS A 186 -15.85 -23.04 -1.54
CA LYS A 186 -17.13 -23.37 -0.88
C LYS A 186 -17.73 -24.63 -1.50
N VAL A 187 -17.87 -25.69 -0.69
CA VAL A 187 -18.40 -26.99 -1.12
C VAL A 187 -19.79 -27.29 -0.57
N TYR A 188 -20.22 -26.59 0.48
CA TYR A 188 -21.53 -26.80 1.10
C TYR A 188 -22.08 -25.54 1.76
N GLU A 189 -23.40 -25.39 1.70
CA GLU A 189 -24.19 -24.38 2.38
C GLU A 189 -25.47 -25.02 2.92
N SER A 190 -25.73 -24.84 4.21
CA SER A 190 -26.88 -25.46 4.87
C SER A 190 -28.18 -24.68 4.71
N SER A 191 -29.30 -25.39 4.86
CA SER A 191 -30.55 -24.79 5.31
C SER A 191 -30.39 -24.22 6.73
N ILE A 192 -31.40 -23.48 7.20
CA ILE A 192 -31.47 -23.07 8.61
C ILE A 192 -31.45 -24.34 9.48
N SER A 193 -30.62 -24.33 10.52
CA SER A 193 -30.46 -25.43 11.48
C SER A 193 -30.46 -24.90 12.90
N GLU A 194 -31.16 -25.60 13.80
CA GLU A 194 -31.15 -25.31 15.23
C GLU A 194 -29.99 -26.00 15.96
N ARG A 195 -29.34 -27.00 15.35
CA ARG A 195 -28.19 -27.68 15.96
C ARG A 195 -27.01 -26.73 16.02
N GLN A 196 -26.39 -26.62 17.20
CA GLN A 196 -25.28 -25.72 17.49
C GLN A 196 -24.04 -26.53 17.85
N ILE A 197 -23.00 -26.49 17.03
CA ILE A 197 -21.73 -27.17 17.30
C ILE A 197 -21.14 -26.59 18.61
N ARG A 198 -20.89 -27.47 19.56
CA ARG A 198 -20.36 -27.17 20.89
C ARG A 198 -19.03 -27.84 21.17
N TYR A 199 -18.69 -28.88 20.43
CA TYR A 199 -17.48 -29.68 20.64
C TYR A 199 -16.78 -30.01 19.32
N ILE A 200 -15.45 -29.99 19.37
CA ILE A 200 -14.59 -30.64 18.39
C ILE A 200 -14.10 -31.94 19.01
N TRP A 201 -14.25 -33.05 18.29
CA TRP A 201 -13.62 -34.32 18.64
C TRP A 201 -12.55 -34.67 17.61
N LEU A 202 -11.39 -35.10 18.10
CA LEU A 202 -10.29 -35.64 17.31
C LEU A 202 -10.12 -37.12 17.66
N GLY A 203 -10.15 -37.96 16.64
CA GLY A 203 -10.19 -39.42 16.82
C GLY A 203 -11.57 -39.94 17.20
N ASN A 204 -11.62 -41.14 17.80
CA ASN A 204 -12.89 -41.87 17.96
C ASN A 204 -13.13 -42.33 19.40
N PRO A 205 -14.30 -42.02 20.01
CA PRO A 205 -14.68 -42.52 21.33
C PRO A 205 -15.10 -43.99 21.37
N GLU A 206 -15.29 -44.66 20.24
CA GLU A 206 -15.85 -46.01 20.13
C GLU A 206 -14.83 -47.16 20.35
N PHE A 207 -15.30 -48.23 21.00
CA PHE A 207 -14.59 -49.51 21.10
C PHE A 207 -15.04 -50.49 20.01
N THR A 208 -14.18 -50.76 19.01
CA THR A 208 -14.54 -51.60 17.86
C THR A 208 -13.89 -52.98 17.87
N ASN A 209 -14.50 -53.94 17.15
CA ASN A 209 -14.03 -55.32 17.01
C ASN A 209 -12.96 -55.49 15.91
N GLY A 210 -11.83 -54.78 16.02
CA GLY A 210 -10.60 -55.12 15.29
C GLY A 210 -10.43 -54.53 13.89
N VAL A 211 -11.10 -53.43 13.57
CA VAL A 211 -10.95 -52.74 12.27
C VAL A 211 -9.73 -51.82 12.29
N ALA A 212 -9.02 -51.72 11.16
CA ALA A 212 -7.85 -50.84 11.03
C ALA A 212 -8.27 -49.36 10.94
N TRP A 213 -7.70 -48.54 11.82
CA TRP A 213 -7.90 -47.08 11.85
C TRP A 213 -6.80 -46.38 11.05
N PRO A 214 -7.11 -45.29 10.32
CA PRO A 214 -6.06 -44.48 9.73
C PRO A 214 -5.28 -43.73 10.82
N THR A 215 -4.09 -43.29 10.44
CA THR A 215 -3.37 -42.24 11.17
C THR A 215 -3.85 -40.89 10.66
N ILE A 216 -4.02 -39.92 11.55
CA ILE A 216 -4.47 -38.56 11.23
C ILE A 216 -3.33 -37.62 11.60
N ASP A 217 -2.86 -36.88 10.61
CA ASP A 217 -1.93 -35.78 10.86
C ASP A 217 -2.72 -34.46 10.80
N ILE A 218 -2.51 -33.58 11.78
CA ILE A 218 -3.16 -32.28 11.92
C ILE A 218 -2.07 -31.23 12.10
N ASP A 219 -1.94 -30.32 11.14
CA ASP A 219 -0.95 -29.25 11.11
C ASP A 219 -1.35 -28.14 12.10
N TYR A 220 -2.57 -27.62 11.98
CA TYR A 220 -3.12 -26.65 12.92
C TYR A 220 -4.64 -26.74 13.05
N ILE A 221 -5.17 -26.20 14.13
CA ILE A 221 -6.59 -25.90 14.34
C ILE A 221 -6.72 -24.45 14.81
N LYS A 222 -7.54 -23.66 14.13
CA LYS A 222 -7.88 -22.26 14.46
C LYS A 222 -9.39 -22.14 14.67
N ILE A 223 -9.79 -21.47 15.74
CA ILE A 223 -11.19 -21.14 16.05
C ILE A 223 -11.26 -19.64 16.35
N SER A 224 -12.02 -18.93 15.55
CA SER A 224 -12.20 -17.47 15.64
C SER A 224 -13.67 -17.10 15.59
N GLU A 225 -14.00 -15.89 16.05
CA GLU A 225 -15.27 -15.29 15.67
C GLU A 225 -15.27 -15.06 14.16
N LEU A 226 -16.38 -15.37 13.47
CA LEU A 226 -16.47 -15.16 12.03
C LEU A 226 -16.33 -13.66 11.74
N SER A 227 -15.13 -13.27 11.33
CA SER A 227 -14.82 -11.92 10.89
C SER A 227 -15.53 -11.69 9.56
N ASN A 228 -16.55 -10.83 9.59
CA ASN A 228 -17.24 -10.36 8.38
C ASN A 228 -16.34 -9.52 7.44
N THR A 229 -15.04 -9.41 7.73
CA THR A 229 -14.16 -8.46 7.06
C THR A 229 -13.49 -9.13 5.87
N SER A 230 -14.04 -8.86 4.69
CA SER A 230 -13.34 -9.14 3.44
C SER A 230 -11.96 -8.46 3.43
N PRO A 231 -10.93 -9.07 2.84
CA PRO A 231 -9.62 -8.44 2.67
C PRO A 231 -9.80 -7.09 1.99
N THR A 232 -8.98 -6.12 2.38
CA THR A 232 -9.06 -4.77 1.84
C THR A 232 -7.82 -4.46 1.03
N ILE A 233 -8.00 -3.94 -0.19
CA ILE A 233 -6.91 -3.38 -0.98
C ILE A 233 -7.01 -1.85 -0.90
N LEU A 234 -5.98 -1.24 -0.32
CA LEU A 234 -5.74 0.20 -0.37
C LEU A 234 -5.04 0.55 -1.69
N ILE A 235 -5.64 1.48 -2.43
CA ILE A 235 -5.15 1.95 -3.73
C ILE A 235 -4.78 3.44 -3.59
N PRO A 236 -3.47 3.77 -3.59
CA PRO A 236 -2.99 5.14 -3.45
C PRO A 236 -3.42 6.07 -4.61
N GLY A 237 -3.28 7.38 -4.40
CA GLY A 237 -3.49 8.41 -5.41
C GLY A 237 -2.33 8.60 -6.40
N LEU A 238 -2.50 9.55 -7.32
CA LEU A 238 -1.49 9.96 -8.30
C LEU A 238 -0.18 10.34 -7.59
N GLY A 239 0.97 9.91 -8.11
CA GLY A 239 2.29 10.28 -7.57
C GLY A 239 2.70 9.57 -6.28
N ALA A 240 1.80 8.81 -5.63
CA ALA A 240 2.07 8.22 -4.31
C ALA A 240 2.94 6.96 -4.38
N SER A 241 2.95 6.28 -5.52
CA SER A 241 3.81 5.13 -5.77
C SER A 241 5.03 5.55 -6.59
N TRP A 242 6.21 5.03 -6.25
CA TRP A 242 7.47 5.35 -6.88
C TRP A 242 8.21 4.07 -7.29
N ASP A 243 8.67 4.04 -8.54
CA ASP A 243 9.78 3.22 -9.01
C ASP A 243 10.87 4.21 -9.47
N MET A 244 11.89 4.39 -8.62
CA MET A 244 12.88 5.46 -8.81
C MET A 244 13.66 5.29 -10.11
N GLY A 245 13.97 4.04 -10.48
CA GLY A 245 14.63 3.72 -11.75
C GLY A 245 13.77 4.15 -12.93
N ALA A 246 12.50 3.72 -12.95
CA ALA A 246 11.55 4.01 -14.02
C ALA A 246 11.22 5.51 -14.15
N ILE A 247 11.12 6.24 -13.04
CA ILE A 247 10.90 7.69 -13.00
C ILE A 247 12.12 8.41 -13.57
N LEU A 248 13.33 8.06 -13.11
CA LEU A 248 14.57 8.71 -13.52
C LEU A 248 15.06 8.31 -14.91
N SER A 249 14.51 7.26 -15.52
CA SER A 249 14.83 6.87 -16.90
C SER A 249 13.72 7.22 -17.89
N GLY A 250 12.52 7.60 -17.41
CA GLY A 250 11.33 7.74 -18.25
C GLY A 250 10.87 6.41 -18.89
N THR A 251 11.24 5.27 -18.33
CA THR A 251 10.88 3.93 -18.85
C THR A 251 9.82 3.25 -18.00
N ASP A 252 9.37 2.09 -18.44
CA ASP A 252 8.52 1.20 -17.64
C ASP A 252 9.30 0.64 -16.44
N GLY A 253 8.56 0.32 -15.38
CA GLY A 253 9.08 -0.25 -14.13
C GLY A 253 8.12 -1.26 -13.52
N ASN A 254 8.64 -2.16 -12.71
CA ASN A 254 7.91 -3.23 -12.04
C ASN A 254 8.07 -3.22 -10.51
N ASN A 255 8.85 -2.28 -9.95
CA ASN A 255 9.17 -2.21 -8.52
C ASN A 255 8.48 -1.02 -7.84
N TRP A 256 7.24 -0.73 -8.24
CA TRP A 256 6.46 0.35 -7.67
C TRP A 256 6.15 0.07 -6.20
N THR A 257 6.47 1.03 -5.34
CA THR A 257 6.16 0.98 -3.90
C THR A 257 5.66 2.32 -3.41
N VAL A 258 4.95 2.37 -2.29
CA VAL A 258 4.68 3.64 -1.59
C VAL A 258 5.88 3.91 -0.68
N PRO A 259 6.73 4.91 -0.99
CA PRO A 259 7.94 5.15 -0.21
C PRO A 259 7.61 5.76 1.15
N SER A 260 8.50 5.58 2.14
CA SER A 260 8.27 6.00 3.53
C SER A 260 8.10 7.51 3.74
N PHE A 261 8.53 8.33 2.77
CA PHE A 261 8.32 9.78 2.78
C PHE A 261 6.91 10.19 2.37
N VAL A 262 6.11 9.31 1.76
CA VAL A 262 4.67 9.48 1.52
C VAL A 262 3.92 9.01 2.76
N LYS A 263 3.47 9.94 3.59
CA LYS A 263 2.98 9.68 4.96
C LYS A 263 1.46 9.62 5.06
N GLU A 264 0.76 10.01 4.01
CA GLU A 264 -0.69 10.20 3.95
C GLU A 264 -1.46 8.91 4.28
N TYR A 265 -0.88 7.75 3.97
CA TYR A 265 -1.52 6.46 4.21
C TYR A 265 -1.16 5.82 5.56
N ASN A 266 -0.17 6.36 6.28
CA ASN A 266 0.37 5.72 7.48
C ASN A 266 -0.69 5.57 8.59
N GLY A 267 -1.54 6.57 8.80
CA GLY A 267 -2.61 6.51 9.80
C GLY A 267 -3.64 5.43 9.47
N LEU A 268 -4.11 5.41 8.22
CA LEU A 268 -5.04 4.39 7.73
C LEU A 268 -4.43 2.98 7.84
N ILE A 269 -3.20 2.79 7.34
CA ILE A 269 -2.48 1.50 7.42
C ILE A 269 -2.31 1.07 8.88
N SER A 270 -1.86 1.98 9.75
CA SER A 270 -1.67 1.68 11.17
C SER A 270 -2.99 1.34 11.86
N SER A 271 -4.10 1.98 11.46
CA SER A 271 -5.43 1.66 11.96
C SER A 271 -5.85 0.24 11.59
N PHE A 272 -5.57 -0.21 10.36
CA PHE A 272 -5.83 -1.60 9.96
C PHE A 272 -4.96 -2.59 10.74
N ILE A 273 -3.68 -2.27 10.95
CA ILE A 273 -2.78 -3.08 11.77
C ILE A 273 -3.32 -3.17 13.21
N ASN A 274 -3.81 -2.06 13.76
CA ASN A 274 -4.32 -1.99 15.13
C ASN A 274 -5.69 -2.68 15.31
N THR A 275 -6.42 -2.97 14.23
CA THR A 275 -7.59 -3.85 14.27
C THR A 275 -7.25 -5.33 14.32
N LYS A 276 -6.00 -5.69 14.01
CA LYS A 276 -5.57 -7.08 13.97
C LYS A 276 -4.98 -7.54 15.29
N ASP A 277 -5.09 -8.84 15.48
CA ASP A 277 -4.21 -9.57 16.38
C ASP A 277 -2.75 -9.50 15.92
N PRO A 278 -1.80 -9.14 16.79
CA PRO A 278 -0.38 -9.35 16.57
C PRO A 278 0.06 -10.77 16.15
N ASN A 279 -0.68 -11.82 16.52
CA ASN A 279 -0.41 -13.21 16.11
C ASN A 279 -1.19 -13.66 14.86
N ASP A 280 -2.03 -12.80 14.26
CA ASP A 280 -2.70 -13.08 13.00
C ASP A 280 -1.73 -12.86 11.83
N THR A 281 -1.36 -13.97 11.18
CA THR A 281 -0.50 -13.98 10.00
C THR A 281 -1.23 -13.58 8.73
N ASP A 282 -2.56 -13.57 8.72
CA ASP A 282 -3.36 -13.33 7.52
C ASP A 282 -3.48 -11.84 7.21
N ARG A 283 -3.26 -11.48 5.95
CA ARG A 283 -3.23 -10.09 5.51
C ARG A 283 -4.64 -9.58 5.19
N ASN A 284 -5.40 -9.08 6.17
CA ASN A 284 -6.66 -8.34 5.88
C ASN A 284 -6.48 -6.96 5.20
N LEU A 285 -5.24 -6.47 5.06
CA LEU A 285 -4.91 -5.26 4.30
C LEU A 285 -3.78 -5.56 3.31
N TYR A 286 -4.03 -5.18 2.06
CA TYR A 286 -3.08 -5.16 0.96
C TYR A 286 -2.94 -3.73 0.46
N ILE A 287 -1.75 -3.39 -0.04
CA ILE A 287 -1.51 -2.10 -0.69
C ILE A 287 -1.18 -2.43 -2.14
N PHE A 288 -1.92 -1.82 -3.06
CA PHE A 288 -1.65 -1.92 -4.49
C PHE A 288 -0.87 -0.69 -4.95
N PRO A 289 0.47 -0.66 -4.85
CA PRO A 289 1.27 0.35 -5.52
C PRO A 289 1.25 0.09 -7.03
N TYR A 290 1.23 1.16 -7.82
CA TYR A 290 1.10 1.07 -9.27
C TYR A 290 1.81 2.20 -10.01
N ASP A 291 2.09 1.96 -11.29
CA ASP A 291 2.60 2.97 -12.21
C ASP A 291 1.49 3.95 -12.58
N TRP A 292 1.29 4.97 -11.75
CA TRP A 292 0.25 5.99 -11.92
C TRP A 292 0.34 6.76 -13.25
N ARG A 293 1.42 6.57 -14.03
CA ARG A 293 1.57 7.16 -15.36
C ARG A 293 0.73 6.44 -16.41
N LYS A 294 0.34 5.18 -16.19
CA LYS A 294 -0.37 4.34 -17.17
C LYS A 294 -1.87 4.64 -17.24
N PRO A 295 -2.51 4.50 -18.42
CA PRO A 295 -3.96 4.73 -18.57
C PRO A 295 -4.79 3.90 -17.58
N LEU A 296 -5.95 4.41 -17.17
CA LEU A 296 -6.82 3.72 -16.21
C LEU A 296 -7.23 2.31 -16.68
N SER A 297 -7.36 2.08 -17.99
CA SER A 297 -7.62 0.74 -18.54
C SER A 297 -6.50 -0.26 -18.25
N VAL A 298 -5.24 0.17 -18.37
CA VAL A 298 -4.07 -0.65 -18.03
C VAL A 298 -3.98 -0.85 -16.52
N LEU A 299 -4.29 0.17 -15.74
CA LEU A 299 -4.29 0.07 -14.28
C LEU A 299 -5.39 -0.86 -13.76
N ALA A 300 -6.56 -0.88 -14.40
CA ALA A 300 -7.62 -1.84 -14.13
C ALA A 300 -7.15 -3.29 -14.36
N GLU A 301 -6.44 -3.54 -15.46
CA GLU A 301 -5.86 -4.86 -15.75
C GLU A 301 -4.81 -5.26 -14.70
N ARG A 302 -3.93 -4.33 -14.31
CA ARG A 302 -2.93 -4.59 -13.27
C ARG A 302 -3.56 -4.87 -11.91
N LEU A 303 -4.64 -4.15 -11.56
CA LEU A 303 -5.40 -4.41 -10.33
C LEU A 303 -6.08 -5.78 -10.40
N LYS A 304 -6.58 -6.21 -11.57
CA LYS A 304 -7.09 -7.57 -11.77
C LYS A 304 -6.03 -8.62 -11.45
N VAL A 305 -4.85 -8.50 -12.07
CA VAL A 305 -3.74 -9.43 -11.83
C VAL A 305 -3.35 -9.43 -10.35
N TYR A 306 -3.31 -8.26 -9.71
CA TYR A 306 -3.00 -8.14 -8.30
C TYR A 306 -4.04 -8.85 -7.41
N ILE A 307 -5.34 -8.65 -7.66
CA ILE A 307 -6.42 -9.34 -6.94
C ILE A 307 -6.33 -10.85 -7.16
N ASP A 308 -6.16 -11.29 -8.41
CA ASP A 308 -6.07 -12.71 -8.75
C ASP A 308 -4.85 -13.41 -8.10
N THR A 309 -3.79 -12.66 -7.84
CA THR A 309 -2.54 -13.18 -7.24
C THR A 309 -2.58 -13.19 -5.71
N ASN A 310 -3.19 -12.18 -5.09
CA ASN A 310 -3.07 -11.94 -3.66
C ASN A 310 -4.31 -12.34 -2.84
N ILE A 311 -5.46 -12.51 -3.49
CA ILE A 311 -6.74 -12.81 -2.84
C ILE A 311 -7.16 -14.25 -3.17
N SER A 312 -7.63 -14.98 -2.15
CA SER A 312 -7.97 -16.39 -2.29
C SER A 312 -9.10 -16.62 -3.29
N THR A 313 -9.09 -17.78 -3.97
CA THR A 313 -10.15 -18.12 -4.92
C THR A 313 -11.50 -18.21 -4.20
N GLY A 314 -12.51 -17.50 -4.71
CA GLY A 314 -13.87 -17.46 -4.13
C GLY A 314 -14.06 -16.37 -3.05
N GLU A 315 -12.99 -15.73 -2.61
CA GLU A 315 -13.05 -14.63 -1.66
C GLU A 315 -13.37 -13.30 -2.36
N LYS A 316 -14.20 -12.46 -1.72
CA LYS A 316 -14.48 -11.10 -2.17
C LYS A 316 -13.57 -10.11 -1.46
N VAL A 317 -13.22 -9.03 -2.14
CA VAL A 317 -12.32 -8.00 -1.64
C VAL A 317 -13.02 -6.64 -1.52
N ASN A 318 -12.64 -5.85 -0.52
CA ASN A 318 -12.97 -4.43 -0.42
C ASN A 318 -11.90 -3.61 -1.15
N LEU A 319 -12.32 -2.61 -1.93
CA LEU A 319 -11.40 -1.65 -2.56
C LEU A 319 -11.54 -0.30 -1.89
N VAL A 320 -10.46 0.25 -1.36
CA VAL A 320 -10.39 1.62 -0.81
C VAL A 320 -9.43 2.42 -1.66
N GLY A 321 -9.96 3.27 -2.52
CA GLY A 321 -9.15 4.09 -3.43
C GLY A 321 -9.17 5.55 -3.04
N HIS A 322 -7.99 6.11 -2.82
CA HIS A 322 -7.80 7.55 -2.56
C HIS A 322 -7.51 8.29 -3.85
N SER A 323 -8.15 9.45 -4.06
CA SER A 323 -7.89 10.29 -5.25
C SER A 323 -8.04 9.45 -6.53
N MET A 324 -7.05 9.49 -7.43
CA MET A 324 -6.97 8.65 -8.64
C MET A 324 -7.16 7.14 -8.35
N GLY A 325 -6.74 6.63 -7.18
CA GLY A 325 -6.88 5.23 -6.83
C GLY A 325 -8.32 4.73 -6.78
N GLY A 326 -9.29 5.61 -6.48
CA GLY A 326 -10.71 5.26 -6.56
C GLY A 326 -11.21 5.12 -8.00
N LEU A 327 -10.62 5.86 -8.95
CA LEU A 327 -10.89 5.64 -10.37
C LEU A 327 -10.30 4.33 -10.87
N VAL A 328 -9.14 3.91 -10.37
CA VAL A 328 -8.56 2.59 -10.68
C VAL A 328 -9.49 1.47 -10.18
N ALA A 329 -10.01 1.59 -8.95
CA ALA A 329 -10.99 0.64 -8.40
C ALA A 329 -12.24 0.55 -9.29
N ARG A 330 -12.80 1.70 -9.68
CA ARG A 330 -13.97 1.78 -10.58
C ARG A 330 -13.68 1.17 -11.94
N ALA A 331 -12.56 1.53 -12.55
CA ALA A 331 -12.14 1.04 -13.85
C ALA A 331 -12.03 -0.49 -13.85
N TYR A 332 -11.45 -1.08 -12.80
CA TYR A 332 -11.43 -2.53 -12.61
C TYR A 332 -12.85 -3.12 -12.55
N THR A 333 -13.69 -2.66 -11.63
CA THR A 333 -15.00 -3.29 -11.39
C THR A 333 -15.95 -3.15 -12.58
N GLN A 334 -15.93 -2.00 -13.26
CA GLN A 334 -16.80 -1.77 -14.42
C GLN A 334 -16.29 -2.49 -15.69
N THR A 335 -15.00 -2.84 -15.74
CA THR A 335 -14.43 -3.60 -16.87
C THR A 335 -14.53 -5.11 -16.67
N TYR A 336 -14.26 -5.61 -15.46
CA TYR A 336 -14.14 -7.04 -15.17
C TYR A 336 -15.30 -7.62 -14.33
N GLY A 337 -16.23 -6.77 -13.89
CA GLY A 337 -17.42 -7.17 -13.14
C GLY A 337 -17.25 -7.09 -11.62
N THR A 338 -18.34 -7.38 -10.91
CA THR A 338 -18.49 -7.21 -9.47
C THR A 338 -18.33 -8.50 -8.66
N SER A 339 -18.11 -9.65 -9.32
CA SER A 339 -18.14 -10.97 -8.68
C SER A 339 -17.11 -11.13 -7.56
N LYS A 340 -15.92 -10.54 -7.71
CA LYS A 340 -14.86 -10.51 -6.70
C LYS A 340 -14.94 -9.35 -5.72
N ILE A 341 -15.93 -8.46 -5.84
CA ILE A 341 -15.99 -7.22 -5.06
C ILE A 341 -17.05 -7.32 -3.96
N ASN A 342 -16.65 -6.95 -2.76
CA ASN A 342 -17.54 -6.77 -1.62
C ASN A 342 -18.01 -5.32 -1.50
N LYS A 343 -17.08 -4.36 -1.39
CA LYS A 343 -17.35 -2.92 -1.27
C LYS A 343 -16.31 -2.12 -2.04
N ILE A 344 -16.70 -0.94 -2.51
CA ILE A 344 -15.81 0.07 -3.09
C ILE A 344 -15.97 1.35 -2.27
N ILE A 345 -14.87 1.91 -1.80
CA ILE A 345 -14.83 3.21 -1.12
C ILE A 345 -13.93 4.11 -1.94
N THR A 346 -14.51 5.14 -2.56
CA THR A 346 -13.73 6.17 -3.26
C THR A 346 -13.58 7.37 -2.35
N VAL A 347 -12.36 7.75 -2.00
CA VAL A 347 -12.04 8.80 -1.03
C VAL A 347 -11.44 9.99 -1.75
N GLY A 348 -12.19 11.08 -1.87
CA GLY A 348 -11.77 12.26 -2.62
C GLY A 348 -11.49 11.96 -4.10
N SER A 349 -12.09 10.93 -4.68
CA SER A 349 -11.77 10.53 -6.06
C SER A 349 -12.45 11.42 -7.08
N PRO A 350 -11.76 11.85 -8.15
CA PRO A 350 -12.34 12.70 -9.19
C PRO A 350 -13.32 11.93 -10.08
N ASN A 351 -14.48 11.55 -9.56
CA ASN A 351 -15.46 10.72 -10.27
C ASN A 351 -16.03 11.40 -11.53
N LYS A 352 -15.94 12.74 -11.65
CA LYS A 352 -16.21 13.50 -12.89
C LYS A 352 -14.97 14.22 -13.45
N GLY A 353 -13.78 13.85 -13.02
CA GLY A 353 -12.50 14.47 -13.39
C GLY A 353 -12.15 15.69 -12.55
N VAL A 354 -10.95 16.21 -12.76
CA VAL A 354 -10.33 17.27 -11.95
C VAL A 354 -9.77 18.38 -12.84
N THR A 355 -10.04 19.64 -12.46
CA THR A 355 -9.65 20.82 -13.24
C THR A 355 -8.14 20.92 -13.39
N GLU A 356 -7.39 20.56 -12.36
CA GLU A 356 -5.93 20.59 -12.28
C GLU A 356 -5.27 19.70 -13.33
N ALA A 357 -5.93 18.61 -13.78
CA ALA A 357 -5.42 17.76 -14.85
C ALA A 357 -5.26 18.53 -16.18
N TYR A 358 -6.04 19.60 -16.39
CA TYR A 358 -5.91 20.48 -17.55
C TYR A 358 -4.54 21.17 -17.59
N GLY A 359 -4.12 21.74 -16.45
CA GLY A 359 -2.86 22.45 -16.31
C GLY A 359 -1.66 21.56 -16.65
N VAL A 360 -1.73 20.30 -16.22
CA VAL A 360 -0.66 19.34 -16.49
C VAL A 360 -0.73 18.80 -17.93
N TRP A 361 -1.90 18.37 -18.39
CA TRP A 361 -2.07 17.70 -19.69
C TRP A 361 -1.80 18.62 -20.89
N GLU A 362 -2.25 19.88 -20.81
CA GLU A 362 -2.07 20.84 -21.91
C GLU A 362 -0.94 21.84 -21.66
N GLY A 363 -0.46 21.96 -20.43
CA GLY A 363 0.50 23.00 -20.04
C GLY A 363 1.78 22.50 -19.39
N ALA A 364 1.87 21.20 -19.04
CA ALA A 364 2.91 20.66 -18.17
C ALA A 364 3.12 21.51 -16.90
N THR A 365 2.04 22.05 -16.34
CA THR A 365 2.05 22.96 -15.19
C THR A 365 1.27 22.35 -14.02
N ILE A 366 1.85 22.38 -12.81
CA ILE A 366 1.26 21.76 -11.61
C ILE A 366 0.87 22.85 -10.60
N TRP A 367 -0.42 23.13 -10.48
CA TRP A 367 -0.89 24.27 -9.68
C TRP A 367 -0.96 24.04 -8.17
N ASN A 368 -1.58 22.95 -7.71
CA ASN A 368 -1.80 22.72 -6.29
C ASN A 368 -1.70 21.23 -5.98
N ASP A 369 -0.53 20.81 -5.52
CA ASP A 369 -0.30 19.44 -5.11
C ASP A 369 0.79 19.38 -4.03
N VAL A 370 0.90 18.22 -3.40
CA VAL A 370 1.96 17.90 -2.42
C VAL A 370 3.29 17.70 -3.11
N TRP A 371 4.37 18.11 -2.43
CA TRP A 371 5.71 18.14 -3.02
C TRP A 371 6.12 16.81 -3.66
N TRP A 372 5.75 15.66 -3.08
CA TRP A 372 6.15 14.35 -3.59
C TRP A 372 5.41 13.99 -4.88
N ALA A 373 4.12 14.35 -5.02
CA ALA A 373 3.38 14.12 -6.25
C ALA A 373 3.92 15.02 -7.37
N LYS A 374 4.13 16.30 -7.06
CA LYS A 374 4.78 17.26 -7.96
C LYS A 374 6.13 16.74 -8.43
N MET A 375 6.98 16.32 -7.49
CA MET A 375 8.33 15.86 -7.79
C MET A 375 8.34 14.59 -8.64
N ALA A 376 7.45 13.63 -8.38
CA ALA A 376 7.36 12.42 -9.19
C ALA A 376 7.05 12.74 -10.66
N LEU A 377 6.14 13.69 -10.90
CA LEU A 377 5.76 14.15 -12.23
C LEU A 377 6.86 14.98 -12.89
N GLU A 378 7.51 15.87 -12.16
CA GLU A 378 8.63 16.70 -12.64
C GLU A 378 9.83 15.85 -13.02
N LEU A 379 10.21 14.88 -12.18
CA LEU A 379 11.30 13.94 -12.50
C LEU A 379 10.97 13.10 -13.73
N THR A 380 9.74 12.58 -13.82
CA THR A 380 9.28 11.81 -14.98
C THR A 380 9.35 12.64 -16.26
N THR A 381 8.93 13.90 -16.20
CA THR A 381 8.90 14.80 -17.35
C THR A 381 10.32 15.20 -17.75
N HIS A 382 11.12 15.68 -16.80
CA HIS A 382 12.47 16.17 -17.06
C HIS A 382 13.43 15.09 -17.56
N PHE A 383 13.43 13.91 -16.95
CA PHE A 383 14.33 12.82 -17.34
C PHE A 383 13.78 11.91 -18.43
N GLY A 384 12.47 11.93 -18.65
CA GLY A 384 11.82 11.16 -19.70
C GLY A 384 11.74 11.86 -21.05
N ALA A 385 12.07 13.15 -21.12
CA ALA A 385 11.99 13.94 -22.35
C ALA A 385 12.96 13.45 -23.44
N ASN A 386 12.43 13.27 -24.65
CA ASN A 386 13.26 13.02 -25.82
C ASN A 386 13.90 14.33 -26.31
N VAL A 387 15.02 14.22 -27.05
CA VAL A 387 15.68 15.39 -27.64
C VAL A 387 14.71 16.15 -28.56
N GLY A 388 14.46 17.42 -28.25
CA GLY A 388 13.55 18.29 -29.01
C GLY A 388 12.06 18.12 -28.68
N GLU A 389 11.71 17.24 -27.74
CA GLU A 389 10.35 17.09 -27.24
C GLU A 389 10.03 18.19 -26.22
N SER A 390 8.85 18.80 -26.34
CA SER A 390 8.36 19.73 -25.31
C SER A 390 7.88 18.98 -24.06
N ASN A 391 7.90 19.65 -22.90
CA ASN A 391 7.39 19.04 -21.66
C ASN A 391 5.94 18.54 -21.79
N VAL A 392 5.09 19.24 -22.55
CA VAL A 392 3.70 18.80 -22.82
C VAL A 392 3.68 17.48 -23.56
N GLN A 393 4.46 17.35 -24.63
CA GLN A 393 4.56 16.11 -25.40
C GLN A 393 5.11 14.96 -24.54
N THR A 394 6.11 15.24 -23.70
CA THR A 394 6.66 14.26 -22.76
C THR A 394 5.60 13.78 -21.76
N VAL A 395 4.85 14.70 -21.14
CA VAL A 395 3.74 14.37 -20.23
C VAL A 395 2.70 13.53 -20.95
N GLN A 396 2.28 13.94 -22.15
CA GLN A 396 1.23 13.24 -22.90
C GLN A 396 1.64 11.82 -23.30
N ARG A 397 2.94 11.61 -23.59
CA ARG A 397 3.50 10.31 -23.93
C ARG A 397 3.71 9.42 -22.72
N LEU A 398 4.30 9.96 -21.64
CA LEU A 398 4.72 9.16 -20.49
C LEU A 398 3.63 8.97 -19.45
N VAL A 399 2.75 9.95 -19.30
CA VAL A 399 1.72 10.02 -18.25
C VAL A 399 0.30 10.15 -18.87
N PRO A 400 -0.11 9.26 -19.80
CA PRO A 400 -1.44 9.31 -20.41
C PRO A 400 -2.60 9.20 -19.41
N SER A 401 -2.37 8.72 -18.19
CA SER A 401 -3.37 8.73 -17.11
C SER A 401 -3.92 10.12 -16.78
N LEU A 402 -3.15 11.19 -16.98
CA LEU A 402 -3.62 12.56 -16.73
C LEU A 402 -4.78 12.94 -17.66
N ARG A 403 -4.79 12.41 -18.89
CA ARG A 403 -5.94 12.54 -19.79
C ARG A 403 -7.19 11.87 -19.20
N ASP A 404 -7.02 10.72 -18.54
CA ASP A 404 -8.09 10.00 -17.86
C ASP A 404 -8.55 10.66 -16.55
N LEU A 405 -7.88 11.76 -16.14
CA LEU A 405 -8.29 12.63 -15.03
C LEU A 405 -8.98 13.93 -15.50
N LEU A 406 -8.93 14.26 -16.80
CA LEU A 406 -9.57 15.49 -17.30
C LEU A 406 -11.09 15.49 -17.00
N PRO A 407 -11.69 16.66 -16.74
CA PRO A 407 -13.12 16.77 -16.48
C PRO A 407 -14.00 16.22 -17.61
N VAL A 408 -15.17 15.70 -17.21
CA VAL A 408 -16.24 15.27 -18.13
C VAL A 408 -17.49 16.17 -18.02
N TYR A 409 -17.26 17.44 -17.67
CA TYR A 409 -18.23 18.52 -17.58
C TYR A 409 -17.66 19.77 -18.22
N ASP A 410 -18.47 20.80 -18.45
CA ASP A 410 -18.01 22.06 -19.03
C ASP A 410 -17.16 22.84 -18.02
N PHE A 411 -15.84 22.81 -18.21
CA PHE A 411 -14.86 23.35 -17.26
C PHE A 411 -13.97 24.46 -17.84
N ILE A 412 -14.12 24.78 -19.12
CA ILE A 412 -13.35 25.84 -19.79
C ILE A 412 -14.27 27.04 -20.07
N LYS A 413 -13.77 28.24 -19.83
CA LYS A 413 -14.48 29.50 -20.09
C LYS A 413 -13.60 30.45 -20.90
N LYS A 414 -14.05 30.84 -22.08
CA LYS A 414 -13.35 31.75 -22.99
C LYS A 414 -14.21 32.98 -23.24
N ASP A 415 -13.66 34.17 -23.01
CA ASP A 415 -14.38 35.46 -23.21
C ASP A 415 -15.75 35.48 -22.51
N ALA A 416 -15.79 35.00 -21.26
CA ALA A 416 -16.99 34.81 -20.43
C ALA A 416 -17.99 33.72 -20.90
N LEU A 417 -17.79 33.10 -22.06
CA LEU A 417 -18.59 31.99 -22.55
C LEU A 417 -18.04 30.65 -22.05
N VAL A 418 -18.89 29.84 -21.43
CA VAL A 418 -18.55 28.46 -21.09
C VAL A 418 -18.48 27.63 -22.36
N ILE A 419 -17.35 26.98 -22.59
CA ILE A 419 -17.09 26.14 -23.75
C ILE A 419 -17.63 24.74 -23.47
N PRO A 420 -18.55 24.21 -24.31
CA PRO A 420 -19.08 22.87 -24.13
C PRO A 420 -17.97 21.82 -24.20
N TRP A 421 -17.91 20.92 -23.22
CA TRP A 421 -16.95 19.82 -23.12
C TRP A 421 -16.89 19.01 -24.42
N SER A 422 -18.03 18.79 -25.06
CA SER A 422 -18.14 18.04 -26.32
C SER A 422 -17.29 18.62 -27.46
N THR A 423 -17.05 19.92 -27.45
CA THR A 423 -16.30 20.67 -28.48
C THR A 423 -14.79 20.72 -28.24
N LEU A 424 -14.33 20.33 -27.05
CA LEU A 424 -12.91 20.33 -26.70
C LEU A 424 -12.13 19.30 -27.54
N SER A 425 -10.86 19.60 -27.80
CA SER A 425 -9.93 18.75 -28.53
C SER A 425 -9.42 17.63 -27.62
N GLN A 426 -9.03 17.97 -26.39
CA GLN A 426 -8.55 17.03 -25.38
C GLN A 426 -9.70 16.63 -24.45
N LYS A 427 -10.13 15.38 -24.59
CA LYS A 427 -11.27 14.84 -23.84
C LYS A 427 -10.95 13.52 -23.16
N ASN A 428 -11.57 13.34 -22.00
CA ASN A 428 -11.60 12.10 -21.24
C ASN A 428 -12.80 11.24 -21.62
N LEU A 429 -12.67 10.50 -22.73
CA LEU A 429 -13.74 9.61 -23.19
C LEU A 429 -13.89 8.37 -22.31
N TYR A 430 -12.80 7.93 -21.67
CA TYR A 430 -12.80 6.75 -20.81
C TYR A 430 -13.63 6.97 -19.54
N LEU A 431 -13.38 8.05 -18.79
CA LEU A 431 -14.19 8.39 -17.62
C LEU A 431 -15.63 8.73 -18.00
N GLY A 432 -15.84 9.35 -19.16
CA GLY A 432 -17.19 9.58 -19.70
C GLY A 432 -17.96 8.26 -19.85
N THR A 433 -17.31 7.23 -20.39
CA THR A 433 -17.89 5.87 -20.53
C THR A 433 -18.12 5.20 -19.16
N LEU A 434 -17.19 5.35 -18.22
CA LEU A 434 -17.39 4.85 -16.86
C LEU A 434 -18.58 5.51 -16.17
N ASN A 435 -18.79 6.81 -16.37
CA ASN A 435 -19.90 7.55 -15.76
C ASN A 435 -21.27 7.17 -16.34
N GLN A 436 -21.34 6.69 -17.58
CA GLN A 436 -22.57 6.13 -18.15
C GLN A 436 -22.95 4.78 -17.54
N ASN A 437 -21.99 4.04 -16.98
CA ASN A 437 -22.18 2.67 -16.48
C ASN A 437 -22.16 2.57 -14.94
N VAL A 438 -22.38 3.66 -14.22
CA VAL A 438 -22.30 3.69 -12.74
C VAL A 438 -23.34 2.79 -12.07
N SER A 439 -24.50 2.57 -12.71
CA SER A 439 -25.55 1.68 -12.17
C SER A 439 -25.04 0.26 -11.85
N GLN A 440 -24.01 -0.21 -12.57
CA GLN A 440 -23.40 -1.53 -12.36
C GLN A 440 -22.69 -1.67 -10.99
N ILE A 441 -22.21 -0.55 -10.43
CA ILE A 441 -21.40 -0.54 -9.21
C ILE A 441 -22.01 0.30 -8.08
N ASN A 442 -23.06 1.09 -8.36
CA ASN A 442 -23.62 2.06 -7.43
C ASN A 442 -24.01 1.47 -6.07
N SER A 443 -24.58 0.26 -6.04
CA SER A 443 -24.96 -0.41 -4.78
C SER A 443 -23.77 -0.87 -3.94
N LEU A 444 -22.58 -0.99 -4.54
CA LEU A 444 -21.35 -1.44 -3.88
C LEU A 444 -20.42 -0.28 -3.50
N THR A 445 -20.63 0.90 -4.10
CA THR A 445 -19.75 2.06 -3.93
C THR A 445 -20.25 3.00 -2.85
N THR A 446 -19.36 3.46 -1.99
CA THR A 446 -19.54 4.63 -1.12
C THR A 446 -18.53 5.71 -1.51
N ALA A 447 -19.00 6.89 -1.88
CA ALA A 447 -18.15 8.02 -2.22
C ALA A 447 -17.96 8.94 -1.00
N ILE A 448 -16.73 9.02 -0.50
CA ILE A 448 -16.33 9.95 0.55
C ILE A 448 -15.81 11.23 -0.10
N TYR A 449 -16.39 12.37 0.26
CA TYR A 449 -16.06 13.69 -0.30
C TYR A 449 -15.88 14.74 0.81
N SER A 450 -15.18 15.84 0.54
CA SER A 450 -15.19 17.03 1.40
C SER A 450 -15.72 18.23 0.61
N LYS A 451 -16.16 19.26 1.36
CA LYS A 451 -16.67 20.52 0.84
C LYS A 451 -16.15 21.72 1.65
N ASP A 452 -15.06 21.50 2.39
CA ASP A 452 -14.56 22.41 3.41
C ASP A 452 -13.58 23.45 2.83
N ILE A 453 -13.16 23.29 1.57
CA ILE A 453 -12.15 24.13 0.92
C ILE A 453 -12.64 24.53 -0.47
N GLU A 454 -12.43 25.78 -0.85
CA GLU A 454 -12.67 26.22 -2.22
C GLU A 454 -11.72 25.50 -3.18
N THR A 455 -12.32 24.87 -4.20
CA THR A 455 -11.61 24.07 -5.19
C THR A 455 -11.85 24.61 -6.59
N ASN A 456 -10.81 24.59 -7.43
CA ASN A 456 -10.89 25.03 -8.82
C ASN A 456 -11.91 24.19 -9.61
N LYS A 457 -12.88 24.86 -10.24
CA LYS A 457 -13.93 24.21 -11.04
C LYS A 457 -13.89 24.59 -12.51
N ILE A 458 -13.62 25.86 -12.81
CA ILE A 458 -13.57 26.39 -14.18
C ILE A 458 -12.21 27.03 -14.40
N VAL A 459 -11.64 26.82 -15.59
CA VAL A 459 -10.44 27.49 -16.09
C VAL A 459 -10.84 28.55 -17.12
N LYS A 460 -10.54 29.82 -16.81
CA LYS A 460 -10.66 30.98 -17.69
C LYS A 460 -9.47 31.00 -18.63
N VAL A 461 -9.75 31.00 -19.92
CA VAL A 461 -8.73 30.88 -20.98
C VAL A 461 -8.86 31.98 -22.04
N ILE A 462 -7.74 32.24 -22.70
CA ILE A 462 -7.61 33.05 -23.93
C ILE A 462 -7.11 32.17 -25.08
N ALA A 463 -7.08 32.72 -26.30
CA ALA A 463 -6.48 32.01 -27.43
C ALA A 463 -4.98 31.73 -27.16
N PRO A 464 -4.47 30.53 -27.52
CA PRO A 464 -3.04 30.22 -27.43
C PRO A 464 -2.22 31.13 -28.37
N SER A 465 -0.98 31.45 -27.97
CA SER A 465 -0.04 32.16 -28.85
C SER A 465 0.50 31.25 -29.97
N GLU A 466 1.18 31.84 -30.96
CA GLU A 466 1.87 31.04 -32.00
C GLU A 466 2.92 30.09 -31.40
N GLU A 467 3.62 30.53 -30.34
CA GLU A 467 4.55 29.70 -29.59
C GLU A 467 3.84 28.55 -28.86
N ASP A 468 2.69 28.83 -28.22
CA ASP A 468 1.88 27.78 -27.57
C ASP A 468 1.48 26.72 -28.61
N LEU A 469 1.00 27.13 -29.78
CA LEU A 469 0.63 26.23 -30.87
C LEU A 469 1.82 25.43 -31.41
N ALA A 470 2.99 26.06 -31.55
CA ALA A 470 4.22 25.38 -31.99
C ALA A 470 4.67 24.30 -30.99
N LEU A 471 4.45 24.52 -29.70
CA LEU A 471 4.74 23.57 -28.61
C LEU A 471 3.57 22.62 -28.30
N GLN A 472 2.48 22.68 -29.06
CA GLN A 472 1.24 21.92 -28.82
C GLN A 472 0.66 22.13 -27.41
N ARG A 473 0.88 23.32 -26.86
CA ARG A 473 0.44 23.74 -25.54
C ARG A 473 -0.92 24.44 -25.62
N TRP A 474 -1.79 24.21 -24.64
CA TRP A 474 -3.07 24.91 -24.49
C TRP A 474 -3.96 24.89 -25.74
N VAL A 475 -4.05 23.72 -26.39
CA VAL A 475 -4.84 23.55 -27.62
C VAL A 475 -6.31 23.93 -27.42
N ASP A 476 -6.85 23.76 -26.21
CA ASP A 476 -8.22 24.16 -25.86
C ASP A 476 -8.32 25.54 -25.17
N GLY A 477 -7.19 26.23 -24.98
CA GLY A 477 -7.11 27.63 -24.56
C GLY A 477 -6.11 27.91 -23.44
N LYS A 478 -5.32 28.99 -23.56
CA LYS A 478 -4.30 29.34 -22.56
C LYS A 478 -4.91 29.94 -21.29
N PRO A 479 -4.63 29.41 -20.09
CA PRO A 479 -5.07 30.02 -18.83
C PRO A 479 -4.54 31.45 -18.64
N ILE A 480 -5.37 32.32 -18.06
CA ILE A 480 -4.96 33.67 -17.64
C ILE A 480 -4.24 33.66 -16.28
N SER A 481 -3.70 34.80 -15.82
CA SER A 481 -2.88 34.92 -14.60
C SER A 481 -3.60 34.60 -13.27
N ASP A 482 -4.93 34.51 -13.27
CA ASP A 482 -5.76 33.98 -12.18
C ASP A 482 -6.95 33.25 -12.83
N PRO A 483 -6.74 32.00 -13.26
CA PRO A 483 -7.63 31.38 -14.22
C PRO A 483 -8.85 30.74 -13.56
N PHE A 484 -8.96 30.67 -12.24
CA PHE A 484 -9.97 29.82 -11.63
C PHE A 484 -11.27 30.54 -11.28
N GLU A 485 -12.37 29.84 -11.48
CA GLU A 485 -13.59 30.03 -10.70
C GLU A 485 -13.75 28.78 -9.82
N THR A 486 -14.00 28.99 -8.53
CA THR A 486 -13.99 27.92 -7.52
C THR A 486 -15.40 27.44 -7.18
N ALA A 487 -15.47 26.28 -6.54
CA ALA A 487 -16.66 25.74 -5.91
C ALA A 487 -16.26 24.94 -4.66
N ASP A 488 -17.22 24.58 -3.83
CA ASP A 488 -16.96 23.75 -2.65
C ASP A 488 -16.28 22.41 -3.03
N GLY A 489 -15.27 22.02 -2.27
CA GLY A 489 -14.55 20.76 -2.44
C GLY A 489 -13.54 20.48 -1.33
N ASP A 490 -12.49 19.73 -1.66
CA ASP A 490 -11.40 19.37 -0.74
C ASP A 490 -10.08 20.10 -1.01
N GLY A 491 -10.10 21.16 -1.84
CA GLY A 491 -8.93 21.90 -2.30
C GLY A 491 -8.24 21.32 -3.53
N THR A 492 -8.66 20.15 -4.02
CA THR A 492 -8.20 19.55 -5.28
C THR A 492 -9.38 19.04 -6.11
N ILE A 493 -10.31 18.30 -5.51
CA ILE A 493 -11.52 17.76 -6.14
C ILE A 493 -12.75 18.52 -5.64
N THR A 494 -13.60 18.96 -6.56
CA THR A 494 -14.88 19.59 -6.22
C THR A 494 -15.85 18.58 -5.62
N GLU A 495 -16.75 19.02 -4.74
CA GLU A 495 -17.78 18.16 -4.12
C GLU A 495 -18.57 17.38 -5.18
N ASP A 496 -18.98 18.05 -6.26
CA ASP A 496 -19.76 17.43 -7.35
C ASP A 496 -18.95 16.35 -8.09
N SER A 497 -17.65 16.59 -8.32
CA SER A 497 -16.79 15.58 -8.94
C SER A 497 -16.53 14.42 -8.00
N ALA A 498 -16.30 14.67 -6.70
CA ALA A 498 -16.05 13.63 -5.71
C ALA A 498 -17.26 12.70 -5.50
N LYS A 499 -18.47 13.27 -5.38
CA LYS A 499 -19.72 12.49 -5.29
C LYS A 499 -20.01 11.69 -6.55
N GLY A 500 -19.67 12.22 -7.73
CA GLY A 500 -20.04 11.61 -9.00
C GLY A 500 -21.55 11.48 -9.15
N THR A 501 -22.01 10.34 -9.67
CA THR A 501 -23.44 9.99 -9.77
C THR A 501 -23.83 8.91 -8.75
N PHE A 502 -23.02 8.72 -7.69
CA PHE A 502 -23.26 7.69 -6.68
C PHE A 502 -24.34 8.12 -5.69
N SER A 503 -25.16 7.16 -5.24
CA SER A 503 -26.21 7.41 -4.26
C SER A 503 -25.71 7.34 -2.81
N ASN A 504 -24.74 6.46 -2.53
CA ASN A 504 -24.15 6.32 -1.21
C ASN A 504 -22.97 7.29 -1.07
N ILE A 505 -23.22 8.41 -0.40
CA ILE A 505 -22.23 9.46 -0.19
C ILE A 505 -22.00 9.68 1.30
N LEU A 506 -20.75 9.92 1.67
CA LEU A 506 -20.37 10.30 3.03
C LEU A 506 -19.52 11.56 2.98
N ARG A 507 -19.91 12.55 3.78
CA ARG A 507 -19.11 13.78 3.92
C ARG A 507 -17.95 13.52 4.88
N GLY A 508 -16.73 13.54 4.38
CA GLY A 508 -15.51 13.74 5.14
C GLY A 508 -15.23 15.22 5.44
N SER A 509 -14.09 15.49 6.05
CA SER A 509 -13.67 16.84 6.43
C SER A 509 -12.23 17.15 6.04
N GLY A 510 -11.93 18.43 5.78
CA GLY A 510 -10.58 18.92 5.50
C GLY A 510 -10.13 18.89 4.04
N TRP A 511 -8.82 19.06 3.87
CA TRP A 511 -8.11 19.07 2.58
C TRP A 511 -7.96 17.67 1.97
N HIS A 512 -7.64 17.58 0.69
CA HIS A 512 -7.59 16.35 -0.10
C HIS A 512 -6.86 15.19 0.59
N GLY A 513 -5.60 15.39 1.01
CA GLY A 513 -4.83 14.38 1.77
C GLY A 513 -5.32 14.13 3.20
N GLU A 514 -6.11 15.05 3.77
CA GLU A 514 -6.73 14.89 5.09
C GLU A 514 -7.87 13.86 5.09
N LEU A 515 -8.42 13.54 3.91
CA LEU A 515 -9.46 12.51 3.76
C LEU A 515 -8.98 11.09 4.10
N VAL A 516 -7.67 10.84 4.08
CA VAL A 516 -7.08 9.53 4.45
C VAL A 516 -6.21 9.59 5.71
N THR A 517 -6.01 10.77 6.30
CA THR A 517 -5.19 10.94 7.52
C THR A 517 -6.01 11.31 8.76
N LYS A 518 -7.08 12.10 8.65
CA LYS A 518 -7.86 12.52 9.83
C LYS A 518 -8.67 11.38 10.43
N ASN A 519 -8.72 11.32 11.76
CA ASN A 519 -9.43 10.28 12.52
C ASN A 519 -10.90 10.15 12.11
N ASP A 520 -11.63 11.26 11.99
CA ASP A 520 -13.05 11.22 11.66
C ASP A 520 -13.28 10.68 10.24
N ASN A 521 -12.35 10.88 9.31
CA ASN A 521 -12.43 10.34 7.95
C ASN A 521 -12.08 8.85 7.93
N ILE A 522 -11.03 8.44 8.64
CA ILE A 522 -10.67 7.01 8.78
C ILE A 522 -11.79 6.24 9.49
N GLN A 523 -12.45 6.83 10.50
CA GLN A 523 -13.63 6.26 11.15
C GLN A 523 -14.77 6.01 10.17
N LYS A 524 -15.03 6.94 9.22
CA LYS A 524 -16.04 6.74 8.17
C LYS A 524 -15.66 5.58 7.24
N ILE A 525 -14.38 5.48 6.84
CA ILE A 525 -13.89 4.35 6.04
C ILE A 525 -14.12 3.03 6.80
N PHE A 526 -13.74 2.97 8.08
CA PHE A 526 -13.89 1.77 8.91
C PHE A 526 -15.36 1.43 9.16
N GLY A 527 -16.22 2.43 9.36
CA GLY A 527 -17.66 2.25 9.48
C GLY A 527 -18.28 1.61 8.22
N VAL A 528 -17.86 2.06 7.02
CA VAL A 528 -18.28 1.43 5.77
C VAL A 528 -17.75 -0.01 5.67
N LEU A 529 -16.52 -0.26 6.10
CA LEU A 529 -15.93 -1.61 6.07
C LEU A 529 -16.52 -2.55 7.13
N GLY A 530 -17.11 -2.01 8.20
CA GLY A 530 -17.56 -2.77 9.37
C GLY A 530 -16.42 -3.13 10.34
N LEU A 531 -15.37 -2.31 10.37
CA LEU A 531 -14.20 -2.45 11.24
C LEU A 531 -14.36 -1.65 12.54
N ASP A 532 -13.60 -2.04 13.58
CA ASP A 532 -13.61 -1.37 14.87
C ASP A 532 -13.06 0.06 14.78
N GLN A 533 -13.95 1.04 14.87
CA GLN A 533 -13.66 2.48 14.81
C GLN A 533 -12.93 3.00 16.06
N THR A 534 -12.77 2.20 17.11
CA THR A 534 -12.00 2.57 18.31
C THR A 534 -10.49 2.34 18.14
N LYS A 535 -10.08 1.59 17.11
CA LYS A 535 -8.67 1.25 16.82
C LYS A 535 -7.95 2.26 15.91
N ILE A 536 -8.61 3.37 15.62
CA ILE A 536 -8.16 4.36 14.64
C ILE A 536 -6.94 5.13 15.16
N ILE A 537 -5.96 5.28 14.28
CA ILE A 537 -4.74 6.05 14.48
C ILE A 537 -4.71 7.18 13.45
N SER A 538 -4.54 8.41 13.92
CA SER A 538 -4.43 9.58 13.02
C SER A 538 -3.16 9.48 12.19
N GLY A 539 -3.28 9.81 10.91
CA GLY A 539 -2.14 10.03 10.03
C GLY A 539 -1.59 11.45 10.16
N ASN A 540 -0.46 11.68 9.51
CA ASN A 540 0.11 13.01 9.34
C ASN A 540 -0.04 13.41 7.87
N ASN A 541 -0.64 14.58 7.63
CA ASN A 541 -0.69 15.17 6.30
C ASN A 541 0.60 15.95 6.03
N ASP A 542 1.23 15.75 4.87
CA ASP A 542 2.38 16.56 4.45
C ASP A 542 1.88 17.82 3.74
N GLY A 543 1.93 18.96 4.43
CA GLY A 543 1.49 20.25 3.87
C GLY A 543 2.51 20.94 2.96
N ARG A 544 3.71 20.37 2.78
CA ARG A 544 4.77 21.02 1.99
C ARG A 544 4.46 20.91 0.50
N LYS A 545 4.58 22.05 -0.20
CA LYS A 545 4.34 22.17 -1.64
C LYS A 545 5.62 22.26 -2.47
N ASN A 546 6.65 22.88 -1.92
CA ASN A 546 7.89 23.17 -2.63
C ASN A 546 8.97 22.14 -2.28
N ALA A 547 9.93 21.93 -3.17
CA ALA A 547 11.10 21.12 -2.89
C ALA A 547 12.26 21.43 -3.83
N LEU A 548 13.48 21.21 -3.38
CA LEU A 548 14.67 21.19 -4.24
C LEU A 548 15.01 19.74 -4.60
N VAL A 549 15.49 19.52 -5.82
CA VAL A 549 16.04 18.23 -6.24
C VAL A 549 17.39 18.40 -6.92
N VAL A 550 18.33 17.52 -6.61
CA VAL A 550 19.67 17.47 -7.21
C VAL A 550 19.93 16.06 -7.70
N VAL A 551 20.25 15.92 -8.99
CA VAL A 551 20.52 14.62 -9.63
C VAL A 551 21.84 14.70 -10.38
N LEU A 552 22.75 13.77 -10.11
CA LEU A 552 24.02 13.64 -10.81
C LEU A 552 23.98 12.46 -11.80
N ARG A 553 24.20 12.73 -13.08
CA ARG A 553 24.36 11.71 -14.12
C ARG A 553 25.83 11.56 -14.47
N SER A 554 26.38 10.38 -14.08
CA SER A 554 27.65 9.73 -14.46
C SER A 554 28.85 10.62 -14.80
N PRO A 555 30.10 10.38 -14.36
CA PRO A 555 30.52 9.71 -13.13
C PRO A 555 30.52 10.68 -11.95
N GLY A 556 30.83 10.16 -10.76
CA GLY A 556 31.00 10.96 -9.54
C GLY A 556 29.98 10.68 -8.46
N LYS A 557 30.32 11.04 -7.23
CA LYS A 557 29.45 10.99 -6.05
C LYS A 557 28.84 12.36 -5.82
N LEU A 558 27.63 12.36 -5.31
CA LEU A 558 26.87 13.56 -4.95
C LEU A 558 26.91 13.75 -3.43
N GLU A 559 27.23 14.95 -2.98
CA GLU A 559 27.00 15.40 -1.61
C GLU A 559 26.33 16.76 -1.62
N VAL A 560 25.26 16.92 -0.84
CA VAL A 560 24.55 18.19 -0.67
C VAL A 560 24.54 18.54 0.80
N CYS A 561 25.02 19.73 1.14
CA CYS A 561 25.14 20.22 2.50
C CYS A 561 24.51 21.61 2.67
N ASN A 562 24.20 21.97 3.92
CA ASN A 562 24.02 23.39 4.27
C ASN A 562 25.32 24.18 4.01
N ILE A 563 25.23 25.50 3.90
CA ILE A 563 26.38 26.33 3.56
C ILE A 563 27.53 26.22 4.58
N GLU A 564 27.24 25.94 5.86
CA GLU A 564 28.24 25.69 6.91
C GLU A 564 28.86 24.28 6.86
N VAL A 565 28.34 23.38 6.01
CA VAL A 565 28.81 22.00 5.84
C VAL A 565 28.79 21.21 7.15
N THR A 566 27.80 21.46 7.98
CA THR A 566 27.60 20.75 9.26
C THR A 566 26.56 19.64 9.16
N LYS A 567 25.68 19.71 8.15
CA LYS A 567 24.66 18.71 7.85
C LYS A 567 24.69 18.44 6.36
N CYS A 568 24.87 17.17 6.00
CA CYS A 568 24.93 16.74 4.60
C CYS A 568 24.00 15.55 4.35
N ASN A 569 23.50 15.44 3.12
CA ASN A 569 22.71 14.32 2.62
C ASN A 569 21.55 13.96 3.58
N ASP A 570 21.52 12.75 4.13
CA ASP A 570 20.43 12.27 5.00
C ASP A 570 20.23 13.08 6.29
N GLN A 571 21.22 13.86 6.70
CA GLN A 571 21.09 14.79 7.83
C GLN A 571 20.38 16.10 7.48
N LEU A 572 20.21 16.36 6.18
CA LEU A 572 19.63 17.57 5.63
C LEU A 572 18.31 17.30 4.90
N GLY A 573 18.28 16.30 4.03
CA GLY A 573 17.14 15.95 3.18
C GLY A 573 17.05 14.45 2.92
N LEU A 574 16.36 14.06 1.86
CA LEU A 574 16.25 12.66 1.42
C LEU A 574 17.36 12.37 0.41
N TYR A 575 18.27 11.45 0.74
CA TYR A 575 19.37 11.08 -0.15
C TYR A 575 19.27 9.62 -0.61
N PHE A 576 19.41 9.43 -1.91
CA PHE A 576 19.32 8.13 -2.59
C PHE A 576 20.63 7.90 -3.35
N PRO A 577 21.67 7.38 -2.68
CA PRO A 577 23.02 7.27 -3.26
C PRO A 577 23.06 6.41 -4.52
N ASP A 578 22.31 5.31 -4.57
CA ASP A 578 22.24 4.41 -5.73
C ASP A 578 21.71 5.10 -6.99
N TYR A 579 20.91 6.16 -6.80
CA TYR A 579 20.33 6.97 -7.86
C TYR A 579 21.04 8.32 -8.03
N LYS A 580 22.08 8.60 -7.22
CA LYS A 580 22.79 9.88 -7.14
C LYS A 580 21.82 11.07 -7.09
N LEU A 581 20.81 10.92 -6.23
CA LEU A 581 19.66 11.81 -6.11
C LEU A 581 19.59 12.34 -4.67
N PHE A 582 19.39 13.65 -4.54
CA PHE A 582 19.08 14.32 -3.29
C PHE A 582 17.80 15.15 -3.46
N MET A 583 16.90 15.08 -2.48
CA MET A 583 15.64 15.83 -2.48
C MET A 583 15.49 16.55 -1.14
N LEU A 584 15.15 17.84 -1.16
CA LEU A 584 14.90 18.64 0.04
C LEU A 584 13.46 19.14 0.03
N PRO A 585 12.53 18.42 0.70
CA PRO A 585 11.14 18.81 0.74
C PRO A 585 10.89 20.00 1.67
N GLY A 586 10.04 20.93 1.23
CA GLY A 586 9.79 22.19 1.93
C GLY A 586 10.89 23.23 1.72
N TYR A 587 11.70 23.10 0.66
CA TYR A 587 12.73 24.07 0.31
C TYR A 587 12.15 25.49 0.25
N ASP A 588 12.73 26.38 1.02
CA ASP A 588 12.38 27.80 1.12
C ASP A 588 13.65 28.64 1.02
N ASN A 589 14.29 28.54 -0.14
CA ASN A 589 15.35 29.44 -0.57
C ASN A 589 16.64 29.37 0.29
N GLU A 590 16.85 28.28 1.04
CA GLU A 590 18.07 28.09 1.81
C GLU A 590 19.30 28.01 0.90
N GLU A 591 20.43 28.58 1.34
CA GLU A 591 21.69 28.45 0.62
C GLU A 591 22.30 27.06 0.87
N LEU A 592 22.60 26.35 -0.22
CA LEU A 592 23.15 24.99 -0.16
C LEU A 592 24.47 24.88 -0.92
N MET A 593 25.34 24.01 -0.43
CA MET A 593 26.56 23.60 -1.12
C MET A 593 26.39 22.20 -1.70
N ILE A 594 26.54 22.07 -3.01
CA ILE A 594 26.59 20.78 -3.70
C ILE A 594 28.04 20.49 -4.08
N ARG A 595 28.46 19.25 -3.84
CA ARG A 595 29.78 18.75 -4.19
C ARG A 595 29.64 17.53 -5.09
N VAL A 596 30.44 17.52 -6.14
CA VAL A 596 30.63 16.38 -7.03
C VAL A 596 32.10 15.97 -6.92
N PHE A 597 32.33 14.73 -6.51
CA PHE A 597 33.68 14.18 -6.34
C PHE A 597 33.81 12.84 -7.04
N GLU A 598 35.04 12.41 -7.27
CA GLU A 598 35.35 11.17 -7.97
C GLU A 598 34.76 9.93 -7.27
N ASP A 599 34.27 8.97 -8.07
CA ASP A 599 33.60 7.75 -7.59
C ASP A 599 34.34 6.44 -7.97
N GLY A 600 35.63 6.53 -8.26
CA GLY A 600 36.43 5.49 -8.92
C GLY A 600 36.43 5.58 -10.45
N ASN A 601 35.59 6.41 -11.05
CA ASN A 601 35.51 6.60 -12.49
C ASN A 601 35.72 8.07 -12.90
N LYS A 602 36.37 8.26 -14.04
CA LYS A 602 36.62 9.55 -14.67
C LYS A 602 35.74 9.74 -15.90
N GLY A 603 35.40 10.97 -16.21
CA GLY A 603 34.58 11.31 -17.36
C GLY A 603 33.65 12.49 -17.13
N THR A 604 32.89 12.81 -18.19
CA THR A 604 31.94 13.92 -18.22
C THR A 604 30.68 13.59 -17.45
N TYR A 605 30.21 14.52 -16.62
CA TYR A 605 28.95 14.41 -15.88
C TYR A 605 27.99 15.56 -16.16
N LYS A 606 26.71 15.31 -15.89
CA LYS A 606 25.65 16.32 -15.85
C LYS A 606 25.07 16.41 -14.44
N LEU A 607 25.09 17.61 -13.88
CA LEU A 607 24.44 17.93 -12.62
C LEU A 607 23.14 18.68 -12.91
N HIS A 608 22.02 18.08 -12.54
CA HIS A 608 20.69 18.68 -12.68
C HIS A 608 20.23 19.19 -11.31
N ILE A 609 19.81 20.45 -11.26
CA ILE A 609 19.28 21.09 -10.04
C ILE A 609 17.92 21.69 -10.39
N GLY A 610 16.87 21.15 -9.77
CA GLY A 610 15.49 21.56 -9.96
C GLY A 610 14.93 22.25 -8.71
N ASN A 611 14.40 23.47 -8.86
CA ASN A 611 13.54 24.09 -7.86
C ASN A 611 12.09 23.80 -8.22
N ILE A 612 11.42 22.97 -7.43
CA ILE A 612 10.07 22.48 -7.70
C ILE A 612 9.08 23.29 -6.86
N GLY A 613 8.22 24.06 -7.52
CA GLY A 613 7.17 24.88 -6.89
C GLY A 613 5.86 24.80 -7.66
N ASP A 614 5.16 25.93 -7.83
CA ASP A 614 4.03 26.04 -8.77
C ASP A 614 4.51 26.20 -10.22
N THR A 615 5.72 26.75 -10.37
CA THR A 615 6.54 26.64 -11.56
C THR A 615 7.83 25.94 -11.18
N SER A 616 8.33 25.09 -12.07
CA SER A 616 9.57 24.33 -11.85
C SER A 616 10.68 24.87 -12.73
N ASP A 617 11.81 25.19 -12.11
CA ASP A 617 12.99 25.72 -12.80
C ASP A 617 14.15 24.74 -12.70
N TRP A 618 14.68 24.34 -13.85
CA TRP A 618 15.79 23.39 -13.96
C TRP A 618 17.06 24.05 -14.47
N ASN A 619 18.16 23.83 -13.76
CA ASN A 619 19.50 24.22 -14.19
C ASN A 619 20.34 22.96 -14.41
N ILE A 620 21.07 22.90 -15.53
CA ILE A 620 21.89 21.76 -15.91
C ILE A 620 23.33 22.22 -16.09
N PHE A 621 24.27 21.58 -15.40
CA PHE A 621 25.70 21.88 -15.48
C PHE A 621 26.45 20.68 -16.03
N ASP A 622 27.26 20.92 -17.06
CA ASP A 622 28.22 19.96 -17.55
C ASP A 622 29.54 20.10 -16.78
N GLY A 623 30.09 18.99 -16.31
CA GLY A 623 31.39 18.92 -15.67
C GLY A 623 32.19 17.71 -16.16
N ASN A 624 33.45 17.62 -15.74
CA ASN A 624 34.33 16.52 -16.15
C ASN A 624 35.32 16.17 -15.04
N ILE A 625 35.24 14.94 -14.52
CA ILE A 625 36.14 14.42 -13.50
C ILE A 625 37.37 13.83 -14.20
N VAL A 626 38.51 14.48 -14.03
CA VAL A 626 39.78 14.08 -14.69
C VAL A 626 40.83 13.54 -13.71
N SER A 627 40.66 13.80 -12.41
CA SER A 627 41.59 13.36 -11.36
C SER A 627 40.87 12.78 -10.15
N ASN A 628 41.55 11.88 -9.44
CA ASN A 628 40.96 11.10 -8.33
C ASN A 628 40.69 11.98 -7.09
N ASP A 629 41.32 13.14 -6.99
CA ASP A 629 41.15 14.08 -5.87
C ASP A 629 40.31 15.31 -6.26
N GLN A 630 39.64 15.27 -7.42
CA GLN A 630 38.83 16.39 -7.91
C GLN A 630 37.54 16.53 -7.10
N HIS A 631 37.25 17.78 -6.74
CA HIS A 631 36.01 18.19 -6.10
C HIS A 631 35.47 19.40 -6.84
N ASP A 632 34.31 19.24 -7.45
CA ASP A 632 33.57 20.32 -8.10
C ASP A 632 32.50 20.82 -7.14
N TYR A 633 32.39 22.14 -7.00
CA TYR A 633 31.51 22.78 -6.02
C TYR A 633 30.49 23.66 -6.74
N TYR A 634 29.25 23.61 -6.27
CA TYR A 634 28.15 24.43 -6.74
C TYR A 634 27.42 25.01 -5.54
N ILE A 635 27.26 26.33 -5.52
CA ILE A 635 26.50 27.01 -4.47
C ILE A 635 25.14 27.37 -5.04
N VAL A 636 24.08 26.87 -4.41
CA VAL A 636 22.71 27.23 -4.70
C VAL A 636 22.36 28.44 -3.84
N LYS A 637 22.10 29.58 -4.50
CA LYS A 637 21.58 30.79 -3.87
C LYS A 637 20.23 31.12 -4.46
N SER A 638 19.25 31.45 -3.64
CA SER A 638 17.96 31.88 -4.13
C SER A 638 17.76 33.39 -3.97
N ASN A 639 17.36 34.05 -5.06
CA ASN A 639 16.93 35.45 -5.05
C ASN A 639 15.38 35.53 -5.10
N GLY A 640 14.70 34.69 -4.32
CA GLY A 640 13.25 34.70 -4.14
C GLY A 640 12.45 33.86 -5.13
N LYS A 641 12.80 33.84 -6.43
CA LYS A 641 12.16 32.95 -7.45
C LYS A 641 13.15 32.20 -8.33
N ASN A 642 14.25 32.84 -8.71
CA ASN A 642 15.26 32.21 -9.57
C ASN A 642 16.41 31.68 -8.73
N LEU A 643 16.80 30.43 -8.99
CA LEU A 643 18.06 29.89 -8.49
C LEU A 643 19.22 30.57 -9.22
N SER A 644 20.11 31.20 -8.47
CA SER A 644 21.43 31.60 -8.94
C SER A 644 22.44 30.57 -8.45
N ILE A 645 23.15 29.95 -9.38
CA ILE A 645 24.08 28.87 -9.06
C ILE A 645 25.48 29.32 -9.46
N GLN A 646 26.38 29.34 -8.47
CA GLN A 646 27.79 29.68 -8.69
C GLN A 646 28.60 28.39 -8.69
N SER A 647 29.16 28.01 -9.85
CA SER A 647 30.09 26.89 -9.97
C SER A 647 31.51 27.32 -9.59
N SER A 648 32.35 26.35 -9.21
CA SER A 648 33.79 26.57 -9.12
C SER A 648 34.36 27.20 -10.41
N PRO A 649 35.34 28.12 -10.31
CA PRO A 649 35.99 28.72 -11.47
C PRO A 649 36.69 27.66 -12.30
N ALA A 650 36.37 27.60 -13.59
CA ALA A 650 36.88 26.61 -14.54
C ALA A 650 38.40 26.75 -14.81
N ASN A 651 38.99 27.91 -14.51
CA ASN A 651 40.40 28.18 -14.73
C ASN A 651 40.95 29.31 -13.84
N LYS A 652 42.28 29.44 -13.90
CA LYS A 652 43.09 30.44 -13.18
C LYS A 652 42.66 31.90 -13.38
N GLU A 653 42.19 32.29 -14.56
CA GLU A 653 41.82 33.68 -14.87
C GLU A 653 40.49 34.07 -14.23
N GLN A 654 39.53 33.14 -14.28
CA GLN A 654 38.24 33.27 -13.60
C GLN A 654 38.42 33.35 -12.07
N CYS A 655 39.30 32.52 -11.52
CA CYS A 655 39.64 32.51 -10.09
C CYS A 655 40.18 33.87 -9.59
N LYS A 656 40.95 34.58 -10.43
CA LYS A 656 41.47 35.93 -10.14
C LYS A 656 40.40 37.02 -10.25
N LYS A 657 39.50 36.91 -11.22
CA LYS A 657 38.42 37.87 -11.47
C LYS A 657 37.38 37.86 -10.35
N ASP A 658 37.04 36.67 -9.85
CA ASP A 658 35.92 36.47 -8.92
C ASP A 658 36.31 36.64 -7.45
N ARG A 659 37.56 37.02 -7.15
CA ARG A 659 38.08 37.21 -5.77
C ARG A 659 37.74 36.06 -4.82
N TRP A 660 37.77 34.82 -5.31
CA TRP A 660 37.27 33.62 -4.61
C TRP A 660 37.82 33.42 -3.18
N LYS A 661 39.05 33.91 -2.92
CA LYS A 661 39.69 33.87 -1.60
C LYS A 661 38.97 34.69 -0.52
N VAL A 662 38.13 35.67 -0.89
CA VAL A 662 37.50 36.63 0.03
C VAL A 662 36.12 36.15 0.52
N MET A 663 35.43 35.27 -0.23
CA MET A 663 34.09 34.81 0.17
C MET A 663 34.10 33.68 1.22
N TYR A 664 35.20 32.96 1.40
CA TYR A 664 35.23 31.74 2.21
C TYR A 664 36.47 31.67 3.12
N ASP A 665 36.52 32.56 4.13
CA ASP A 665 37.49 32.51 5.24
C ASP A 665 37.10 31.46 6.33
N TYR A 666 35.96 30.78 6.16
CA TYR A 666 35.39 29.84 7.15
C TYR A 666 35.76 28.35 6.96
N PHE A 667 36.35 27.96 5.82
CA PHE A 667 36.66 26.57 5.52
C PHE A 667 38.15 26.36 5.30
N GLY A 668 38.79 25.56 6.17
CA GLY A 668 40.14 25.07 5.93
C GLY A 668 40.21 24.30 4.61
N PHE A 669 40.97 24.82 3.65
CA PHE A 669 41.04 24.31 2.28
C PHE A 669 41.84 22.99 2.19
N ARG A 670 41.26 21.97 1.54
CA ARG A 670 42.01 20.94 0.81
C ARG A 670 41.35 20.63 -0.54
N ASN A 671 42.17 20.77 -1.59
CA ASN A 671 42.03 20.33 -2.98
C ASN A 671 41.09 21.11 -3.93
N GLN A 672 41.67 22.15 -4.54
CA GLN A 672 41.42 22.53 -5.95
C GLN A 672 42.76 22.55 -6.69
N GLY A 673 43.00 21.59 -7.59
CA GLY A 673 44.31 21.36 -8.22
C GLY A 673 44.94 22.59 -8.91
N GLU A 674 44.15 23.57 -9.34
CA GLU A 674 44.67 24.75 -10.04
C GLU A 674 44.58 26.08 -9.26
N CYS A 675 43.54 26.32 -8.45
CA CYS A 675 43.43 27.56 -7.68
C CYS A 675 44.25 27.55 -6.37
N VAL A 676 44.38 26.40 -5.70
CA VAL A 676 45.17 26.27 -4.46
C VAL A 676 46.68 26.38 -4.75
N SER A 677 47.15 25.73 -5.82
CA SER A 677 48.57 25.70 -6.17
C SER A 677 49.16 27.05 -6.59
N TYR A 678 48.32 28.05 -6.90
CA TYR A 678 48.72 29.44 -7.16
C TYR A 678 48.74 30.30 -5.89
N VAL A 679 47.81 30.08 -4.96
CA VAL A 679 47.76 30.78 -3.67
C VAL A 679 48.97 30.46 -2.82
N GLU A 680 49.30 29.17 -2.68
CA GLU A 680 50.44 28.71 -1.87
C GLU A 680 51.79 29.15 -2.46
N ARG A 681 51.86 29.32 -3.79
CA ARG A 681 53.07 29.82 -4.47
C ARG A 681 53.29 31.34 -4.30
N ASN A 682 52.25 32.14 -4.07
CA ASN A 682 52.38 33.60 -3.95
C ASN A 682 52.43 34.12 -2.52
N GLU A 683 51.98 33.35 -1.52
CA GLU A 683 52.25 33.70 -0.10
C GLU A 683 53.73 33.52 0.27
N ARG A 684 54.44 32.58 -0.38
CA ARG A 684 55.90 32.48 -0.25
C ARG A 684 56.67 33.57 -1.01
N ALA A 685 55.99 34.38 -1.83
CA ALA A 685 56.61 35.48 -2.56
C ALA A 685 56.49 36.84 -1.84
N SER A 686 55.61 36.98 -0.84
CA SER A 686 55.39 38.24 -0.12
C SER A 686 56.08 38.34 1.25
N SER A 687 56.82 37.33 1.69
CA SER A 687 57.68 37.41 2.88
C SER A 687 59.13 37.81 2.55
N ARG A 688 59.31 38.82 1.68
CA ARG A 688 60.59 39.56 1.61
C ARG A 688 60.42 40.86 2.38
N PHE A 689 60.86 40.82 3.63
CA PHE A 689 61.31 41.99 4.37
C PHE A 689 62.28 42.80 3.49
N PHE A 690 61.89 44.02 3.12
CA PHE A 690 62.81 45.09 2.77
C PHE A 690 62.26 46.41 3.31
N TRP A 691 62.96 46.89 4.35
CA TRP A 691 63.27 48.26 4.76
C TRP A 691 62.18 49.37 4.74
N TRP A 692 62.14 50.05 5.89
CA TRP A 692 61.43 51.29 6.21
C TRP A 692 61.69 52.42 5.20
N ILE A 693 60.66 53.27 4.98
CA ILE A 693 60.60 54.73 5.24
C ILE A 693 59.12 55.13 5.25
#